data_AF-A0A4S2H0K9-F1
#
_entry.id   AF-A0A4S2H0K9-F1
#
_cell.length_a   1.000
_cell.length_b   1.000
_cell.length_c   1.000
_cell.angle_alpha   90.00
_cell.angle_beta   90.00
_cell.angle_gamma   90.00
#
_symmetry.space_group_name_H-M   'P 1'
#
loop_
_entity.id
_entity.type
_entity.pdbx_description
1 polymer ?
#
loop_
_entity_poly.entity_id
_entity_poly.type
_entity_poly.pdbx_seq_one_letter_code
_entity_poly.pdbx_strand_id
1 'polypeptide(L)'
;MGKQAAFKTNPVSLEELLRHCGSGKIQLPDFQRSWVWDEERIKGLIASISQAFPVGALMTLEVKPGAADTFARRPIQGADIVATAAPDQLLLDGQQRMTSLYQTCLRREVVQTVTPRLKLVKRWFYIDIRKAMNPSEDRENAIVSVPEDRRVKSDFDRKIELDLSTPELEYQNLMFPLNQVFDWDEWQDGFNEYWLEKDPETRRLFKPFKDEVLQNFKAYQLPVIALGPDTSHEAVCLVFEKVNTGGKPLDAFELVTAMYAARGHRLRDDWLGADGQAGLQTRLQLYGRAAEQKFGVLEKVAATDVLQAIALLHGVEKRAAEIAAGRKESELSAVRATRQSLLDLPLEAYLKHRGAVEEGFKTAARFLRQNHIYRVIDLPYQGQLVPFAAILAIIGPKFDHAAVRDRLARWFWCGIFGELYGSAIESRFAKDVLEVPAWLDGGPEPSTITEGRFRPERLRTLRTRLSAAYKGIHALLMAEGAIDFRSGQPYGQTVFFDEYVDIHHIFPQDWCKKQKIEPKVFDTVVNKTPLSYKTNRILGGVAPSEYLSRLEMGGKDTPPIAPDALDEYLASHAMDPALLRADEFEGFMADREARLLAMIAKATGHPVIKAGVAPEEGEDIPQDDEGFDLPDAQAEEAA
;
A
#
# COMPACT_ATOMS: atom_id res chain seq x y z
N MET A 1 16.75 -24.51 -38.34
CA MET A 1 16.20 -23.27 -38.92
C MET A 1 16.02 -22.27 -37.79
N GLY A 2 16.69 -21.12 -37.83
CA GLY A 2 16.51 -20.08 -36.81
C GLY A 2 15.09 -19.53 -36.84
N LYS A 3 14.48 -19.31 -35.66
CA LYS A 3 13.17 -18.65 -35.56
C LYS A 3 13.30 -17.24 -36.16
N GLN A 4 12.54 -16.96 -37.21
CA GLN A 4 12.35 -15.60 -37.75
C GLN A 4 11.83 -14.71 -36.62
N ALA A 5 12.28 -13.45 -36.56
CA ALA A 5 11.83 -12.52 -35.52
C ALA A 5 10.29 -12.36 -35.57
N ALA A 6 9.61 -12.72 -34.49
CA ALA A 6 8.15 -12.80 -34.40
C ALA A 6 7.46 -11.44 -34.12
N PHE A 7 8.08 -10.33 -34.52
CA PHE A 7 7.56 -8.99 -34.26
C PHE A 7 7.88 -8.00 -35.39
N LYS A 8 7.05 -6.95 -35.52
CA LYS A 8 7.23 -5.83 -36.47
C LYS A 8 7.33 -4.52 -35.69
N THR A 9 8.14 -3.57 -36.16
CA THR A 9 8.21 -2.22 -35.58
C THR A 9 7.85 -1.20 -36.65
N ASN A 10 6.73 -0.50 -36.48
CA ASN A 10 6.25 0.51 -37.43
C ASN A 10 5.94 1.83 -36.69
N PRO A 11 6.27 3.00 -37.27
CA PRO A 11 5.71 4.26 -36.82
C PRO A 11 4.22 4.31 -37.17
N VAL A 12 3.38 4.70 -36.20
CA VAL A 12 1.93 4.88 -36.38
C VAL A 12 1.53 6.26 -35.85
N SER A 13 0.60 6.93 -36.53
CA SER A 13 0.09 8.23 -36.11
C SER A 13 -0.57 8.16 -34.73
N LEU A 14 -0.28 9.13 -33.87
CA LEU A 14 -0.94 9.25 -32.56
C LEU A 14 -2.47 9.35 -32.73
N GLU A 15 -2.93 10.17 -33.67
CA GLU A 15 -4.37 10.35 -33.92
C GLU A 15 -5.04 9.02 -34.31
N GLU A 16 -4.40 8.26 -35.20
CA GLU A 16 -4.89 6.95 -35.64
C GLU A 16 -4.98 5.98 -34.47
N LEU A 17 -3.92 5.90 -33.64
CA LEU A 17 -3.89 5.03 -32.46
C LEU A 17 -5.01 5.39 -31.46
N LEU A 18 -5.25 6.68 -31.21
CA LEU A 18 -6.30 7.12 -30.31
C LEU A 18 -7.71 6.85 -30.87
N ARG A 19 -7.92 7.03 -32.18
CA ARG A 19 -9.17 6.65 -32.86
C ARG A 19 -9.37 5.12 -32.85
N HIS A 20 -8.32 4.33 -32.95
CA HIS A 20 -8.38 2.87 -32.81
C HIS A 20 -8.73 2.43 -31.38
N CYS A 21 -8.23 3.14 -30.36
CA CYS A 21 -8.63 2.93 -28.97
C CYS A 21 -10.12 3.27 -28.76
N GLY A 22 -10.57 4.41 -29.29
CA GLY A 22 -11.96 4.86 -29.17
C GLY A 22 -12.98 4.06 -29.97
N SER A 23 -12.56 3.39 -31.05
CA SER A 23 -13.40 2.48 -31.85
C SER A 23 -13.28 1.01 -31.42
N GLY A 24 -12.37 0.68 -30.50
CA GLY A 24 -12.20 -0.66 -29.94
C GLY A 24 -11.43 -1.63 -30.81
N LYS A 25 -10.78 -1.14 -31.88
CA LYS A 25 -9.82 -1.91 -32.67
C LYS A 25 -8.56 -2.22 -31.86
N ILE A 26 -8.19 -1.31 -30.95
CA ILE A 26 -7.18 -1.56 -29.91
C ILE A 26 -7.90 -1.68 -28.57
N GLN A 27 -7.75 -2.83 -27.92
CA GLN A 27 -8.30 -3.09 -26.59
C GLN A 27 -7.20 -3.46 -25.61
N LEU A 28 -7.54 -3.47 -24.32
CA LEU A 28 -6.64 -3.86 -23.26
C LEU A 28 -6.90 -5.33 -22.91
N PRO A 29 -5.87 -6.14 -22.70
CA PRO A 29 -6.04 -7.38 -21.97
C PRO A 29 -6.60 -7.09 -20.56
N ASP A 30 -7.61 -7.85 -20.15
CA ASP A 30 -8.36 -7.60 -18.90
C ASP A 30 -7.49 -7.80 -17.65
N PHE A 31 -6.40 -8.55 -17.77
CA PHE A 31 -5.41 -8.72 -16.72
C PHE A 31 -4.61 -7.45 -16.42
N GLN A 32 -4.56 -6.46 -17.32
CA GLN A 32 -3.93 -5.17 -17.02
C GLN A 32 -4.70 -4.42 -15.93
N ARG A 33 -3.98 -3.74 -15.02
CA ARG A 33 -4.56 -2.86 -13.98
C ARG A 33 -5.49 -1.79 -14.57
N SER A 34 -6.36 -1.24 -13.74
CA SER A 34 -7.09 0.00 -14.07
C SER A 34 -6.12 1.16 -14.35
N TRP A 35 -6.63 2.20 -15.00
CA TRP A 35 -5.88 3.44 -15.19
C TRP A 35 -5.71 4.15 -13.83
N VAL A 36 -4.47 4.53 -13.51
CA VAL A 36 -4.05 5.02 -12.18
C VAL A 36 -3.07 6.20 -12.26
N TRP A 37 -2.92 6.81 -13.42
CA TRP A 37 -2.04 7.97 -13.55
C TRP A 37 -2.67 9.20 -12.88
N ASP A 38 -1.85 9.90 -12.09
CA ASP A 38 -2.22 11.17 -11.51
C ASP A 38 -2.20 12.33 -12.53
N GLU A 39 -2.80 13.45 -12.15
CA GLU A 39 -2.92 14.64 -12.99
C GLU A 39 -1.56 15.20 -13.46
N GLU A 40 -0.49 15.09 -12.67
CA GLU A 40 0.83 15.62 -13.03
C GLU A 40 1.50 14.76 -14.11
N ARG A 41 1.44 13.43 -14.00
CA ARG A 41 1.94 12.53 -15.06
C ARG A 41 1.22 12.73 -16.39
N ILE A 42 -0.08 13.02 -16.34
CA ILE A 42 -0.87 13.33 -17.53
C ILE A 42 -0.37 14.63 -18.16
N LYS A 43 -0.17 15.70 -17.38
CA LYS A 43 0.38 16.99 -17.85
C LYS A 43 1.75 16.82 -18.49
N GLY A 44 2.69 16.14 -17.81
CA GLY A 44 4.03 15.90 -18.34
C GLY A 44 4.04 15.12 -19.66
N LEU A 45 3.13 14.14 -19.82
CA LEU A 45 2.96 13.43 -21.10
C LEU A 45 2.46 14.36 -22.21
N ILE A 46 1.45 15.18 -21.93
CA ILE A 46 0.90 16.14 -22.90
C ILE A 46 1.97 17.17 -23.29
N ALA A 47 2.71 17.69 -22.31
CA ALA A 47 3.79 18.65 -22.53
C ALA A 47 4.85 18.07 -23.48
N SER A 48 5.27 16.83 -23.25
CA SER A 48 6.22 16.12 -24.10
C SER A 48 5.73 15.97 -25.54
N ILE A 49 4.47 15.55 -25.74
CA ILE A 49 3.87 15.46 -27.10
C ILE A 49 3.81 16.84 -27.77
N SER A 50 3.43 17.87 -27.02
CA SER A 50 3.31 19.24 -27.53
C SER A 50 4.65 19.84 -27.99
N GLN A 51 5.78 19.27 -27.56
CA GLN A 51 7.15 19.61 -27.97
C GLN A 51 7.73 18.62 -28.99
N ALA A 52 6.94 17.64 -29.45
CA ALA A 52 7.39 16.53 -30.29
C ALA A 52 8.53 15.69 -29.66
N PHE A 53 8.64 15.67 -28.32
CA PHE A 53 9.61 14.85 -27.61
C PHE A 53 9.17 13.39 -27.54
N PRO A 54 10.10 12.42 -27.62
CA PRO A 54 9.78 10.99 -27.64
C PRO A 54 9.20 10.52 -26.30
N VAL A 55 8.00 9.92 -26.33
CA VAL A 55 7.32 9.40 -25.12
C VAL A 55 7.42 7.88 -24.97
N GLY A 56 8.37 7.26 -25.68
CA GLY A 56 8.60 5.81 -25.70
C GLY A 56 7.78 5.05 -26.76
N ALA A 57 8.08 3.77 -26.95
CA ALA A 57 7.37 2.89 -27.87
C ALA A 57 6.09 2.32 -27.25
N LEU A 58 5.16 1.83 -28.07
CA LEU A 58 4.03 1.00 -27.66
C LEU A 58 4.30 -0.44 -28.05
N MET A 59 3.64 -1.38 -27.36
CA MET A 59 3.67 -2.78 -27.72
C MET A 59 2.27 -3.33 -27.85
N THR A 60 2.01 -4.06 -28.93
CA THR A 60 0.69 -4.65 -29.20
C THR A 60 0.81 -6.13 -29.56
N LEU A 61 -0.29 -6.88 -29.40
CA LEU A 61 -0.44 -8.25 -29.86
C LEU A 61 -1.52 -8.28 -30.93
N GLU A 62 -1.18 -8.69 -32.15
CA GLU A 62 -2.16 -8.90 -33.22
C GLU A 62 -3.11 -10.05 -32.86
N VAL A 63 -4.42 -9.84 -33.08
CA VAL A 63 -5.45 -10.86 -32.81
C VAL A 63 -5.91 -11.47 -34.14
N LYS A 64 -5.99 -12.81 -34.21
CA LYS A 64 -6.54 -13.51 -35.39
C LYS A 64 -8.06 -13.38 -35.42
N PRO A 65 -8.67 -12.88 -36.51
CA PRO A 65 -10.12 -12.89 -36.67
C PRO A 65 -10.69 -14.31 -36.55
N GLY A 66 -11.65 -14.52 -35.64
CA GLY A 66 -12.32 -15.80 -35.44
C GLY A 66 -11.55 -16.85 -34.62
N ALA A 67 -10.36 -16.53 -34.09
CA ALA A 67 -9.70 -17.36 -33.09
C ALA A 67 -10.36 -17.19 -31.71
N ALA A 68 -10.34 -18.24 -30.88
CA ALA A 68 -10.74 -18.10 -29.48
C ALA A 68 -9.84 -17.05 -28.81
N ASP A 69 -10.46 -16.14 -28.05
CA ASP A 69 -9.74 -15.04 -27.40
C ASP A 69 -8.66 -15.61 -26.47
N THR A 70 -7.40 -15.39 -26.85
CA THR A 70 -6.20 -15.76 -26.08
C THR A 70 -6.22 -15.15 -24.68
N PHE A 71 -6.83 -13.96 -24.53
CA PHE A 71 -6.99 -13.25 -23.26
C PHE A 71 -8.39 -12.64 -23.17
N ALA A 72 -8.96 -12.63 -21.96
CA ALA A 72 -10.07 -11.72 -21.66
C ALA A 72 -9.63 -10.28 -21.98
N ARG A 73 -10.56 -9.46 -22.46
CA ARG A 73 -10.27 -8.12 -22.99
C ARG A 73 -11.30 -7.12 -22.52
N ARG A 74 -10.89 -5.86 -22.47
CA ARG A 74 -11.76 -4.72 -22.19
C ARG A 74 -11.37 -3.50 -23.02
N PRO A 75 -12.33 -2.62 -23.35
CA PRO A 75 -12.02 -1.33 -23.96
C PRO A 75 -11.09 -0.47 -23.09
N ILE A 76 -10.42 0.50 -23.71
CA ILE A 76 -9.80 1.60 -22.97
C ILE A 76 -10.88 2.34 -22.17
N GLN A 77 -10.52 2.79 -20.97
CA GLN A 77 -11.44 3.50 -20.10
C GLN A 77 -11.98 4.77 -20.79
N GLY A 78 -13.31 4.88 -20.82
CA GLY A 78 -14.03 6.00 -21.43
C GLY A 78 -14.39 5.82 -22.90
N ALA A 79 -14.06 4.68 -23.53
CA ALA A 79 -14.51 4.37 -24.89
C ALA A 79 -15.97 3.89 -24.90
N ASP A 80 -16.82 4.56 -25.67
CA ASP A 80 -18.27 4.27 -25.80
C ASP A 80 -18.51 3.09 -26.74
N ILE A 81 -18.15 1.89 -26.29
CA ILE A 81 -18.27 0.67 -27.08
C ILE A 81 -18.94 -0.41 -26.26
N VAL A 82 -19.93 -1.06 -26.86
CA VAL A 82 -20.42 -2.36 -26.37
C VAL A 82 -19.24 -3.33 -26.45
N ALA A 83 -18.89 -3.99 -25.34
CA ALA A 83 -17.72 -4.87 -25.16
C ALA A 83 -17.60 -6.06 -26.16
N THR A 84 -18.43 -6.10 -27.20
CA THR A 84 -18.59 -7.15 -28.20
C THR A 84 -17.82 -6.94 -29.50
N ALA A 85 -17.25 -5.75 -29.78
CA ALA A 85 -16.42 -5.56 -30.97
C ALA A 85 -15.08 -6.31 -30.82
N ALA A 86 -14.73 -7.15 -31.80
CA ALA A 86 -13.44 -7.84 -31.81
C ALA A 86 -12.31 -6.85 -32.13
N PRO A 87 -11.25 -6.75 -31.31
CA PRO A 87 -10.11 -5.89 -31.59
C PRO A 87 -9.23 -6.53 -32.66
N ASP A 88 -8.54 -5.68 -33.42
CA ASP A 88 -7.45 -6.08 -34.30
C ASP A 88 -6.17 -6.34 -33.48
N GLN A 89 -6.02 -5.61 -32.36
CA GLN A 89 -4.83 -5.67 -31.51
C GLN A 89 -5.15 -5.50 -30.02
N LEU A 90 -4.37 -6.18 -29.17
CA LEU A 90 -4.35 -5.96 -27.73
C LEU A 90 -3.14 -5.11 -27.35
N LEU A 91 -3.35 -4.01 -26.61
CA LEU A 91 -2.31 -3.12 -26.12
C LEU A 91 -1.60 -3.75 -24.91
N LEU A 92 -0.37 -4.22 -25.12
CA LEU A 92 0.46 -4.85 -24.10
C LEU A 92 1.25 -3.82 -23.28
N ASP A 93 1.76 -2.77 -23.90
CA ASP A 93 2.44 -1.68 -23.18
C ASP A 93 1.93 -0.32 -23.63
N GLY A 94 2.00 0.66 -22.72
CA GLY A 94 1.58 2.03 -22.97
C GLY A 94 0.11 2.28 -22.66
N GLN A 95 -0.57 1.34 -21.99
CA GLN A 95 -1.95 1.49 -21.53
C GLN A 95 -2.21 2.85 -20.87
N GLN A 96 -1.38 3.23 -19.90
CA GLN A 96 -1.60 4.45 -19.14
C GLN A 96 -1.45 5.69 -20.03
N ARG A 97 -0.45 5.72 -20.93
CA ARG A 97 -0.23 6.79 -21.90
C ARG A 97 -1.41 6.93 -22.85
N MET A 98 -1.81 5.82 -23.48
CA MET A 98 -2.89 5.79 -24.46
C MET A 98 -4.25 6.12 -23.84
N THR A 99 -4.52 5.64 -22.62
CA THR A 99 -5.76 5.96 -21.90
C THR A 99 -5.80 7.44 -21.54
N SER A 100 -4.70 8.01 -21.04
CA SER A 100 -4.62 9.44 -20.71
C SER A 100 -4.83 10.30 -21.95
N LEU A 101 -4.09 10.06 -23.03
CA LEU A 101 -4.20 10.84 -24.27
C LEU A 101 -5.58 10.68 -24.92
N TYR A 102 -6.18 9.50 -24.87
CA TYR A 102 -7.54 9.31 -25.40
C TYR A 102 -8.55 10.15 -24.63
N GLN A 103 -8.49 10.10 -23.30
CA GLN A 103 -9.38 10.86 -22.44
C GLN A 103 -9.18 12.37 -22.53
N THR A 104 -7.95 12.84 -22.71
CA THR A 104 -7.66 14.28 -22.72
C THR A 104 -7.72 14.93 -24.09
N CYS A 105 -7.48 14.18 -25.18
CA CYS A 105 -7.28 14.75 -26.52
C CYS A 105 -8.40 14.43 -27.52
N LEU A 106 -9.19 13.37 -27.31
CA LEU A 106 -10.31 13.02 -28.21
C LEU A 106 -11.66 13.01 -27.50
N ARG A 107 -11.72 12.49 -26.27
CA ARG A 107 -12.98 12.36 -25.54
C ARG A 107 -13.54 13.74 -25.16
N ARG A 108 -14.82 13.97 -25.45
CA ARG A 108 -15.53 15.24 -25.19
C ARG A 108 -16.16 15.32 -23.80
N GLU A 109 -15.61 14.58 -22.84
CA GLU A 109 -16.15 14.46 -21.48
C GLU A 109 -15.09 14.77 -20.42
N VAL A 110 -15.56 15.06 -19.21
CA VAL A 110 -14.67 15.33 -18.07
C VAL A 110 -13.87 14.09 -17.68
N VAL A 111 -12.58 14.27 -17.39
CA VAL A 111 -11.65 13.19 -17.07
C VAL A 111 -11.67 12.87 -15.58
N GLN A 112 -11.93 11.63 -15.20
CA GLN A 112 -11.90 11.17 -13.79
C GLN A 112 -10.51 10.61 -13.43
N THR A 113 -9.64 11.42 -12.84
CA THR A 113 -8.26 11.05 -12.48
C THR A 113 -8.00 11.11 -10.98
N VAL A 114 -6.75 10.94 -10.54
CA VAL A 114 -6.31 11.13 -9.15
C VAL A 114 -5.30 12.27 -9.03
N THR A 115 -5.25 12.90 -7.86
CA THR A 115 -4.16 13.82 -7.52
C THR A 115 -2.91 13.02 -7.10
N PRO A 116 -1.72 13.65 -6.99
CA PRO A 116 -0.52 13.00 -6.45
C PRO A 116 -0.72 12.43 -5.03
N ARG A 117 -1.74 12.91 -4.30
CA ARG A 117 -2.15 12.42 -2.96
C ARG A 117 -3.24 11.36 -3.03
N LEU A 118 -3.45 10.73 -4.18
CA LEU A 118 -4.43 9.65 -4.44
C LEU A 118 -5.89 10.04 -4.18
N LYS A 119 -6.24 11.33 -4.28
CA LYS A 119 -7.64 11.78 -4.21
C LYS A 119 -8.28 11.72 -5.59
N LEU A 120 -9.43 11.07 -5.69
CA LEU A 120 -10.23 11.00 -6.92
C LEU A 120 -10.80 12.39 -7.26
N VAL A 121 -10.56 12.85 -8.49
CA VAL A 121 -10.94 14.19 -8.98
C VAL A 121 -11.44 14.13 -10.42
N LYS A 122 -12.26 15.12 -10.79
CA LYS A 122 -12.73 15.32 -12.16
C LYS A 122 -12.11 16.58 -12.75
N ARG A 123 -11.47 16.45 -13.91
CA ARG A 123 -10.68 17.51 -14.52
C ARG A 123 -10.95 17.67 -16.01
N TRP A 124 -10.92 18.91 -16.48
CA TRP A 124 -10.67 19.26 -17.88
C TRP A 124 -9.20 19.66 -18.04
N PHE A 125 -8.61 19.39 -19.20
CA PHE A 125 -7.22 19.75 -19.50
C PHE A 125 -7.17 20.80 -20.61
N TYR A 126 -6.34 21.81 -20.40
CA TYR A 126 -6.18 22.98 -21.26
C TYR A 126 -4.70 23.25 -21.54
N ILE A 127 -4.42 23.94 -22.64
CA ILE A 127 -3.12 24.54 -22.94
C ILE A 127 -3.26 26.06 -22.81
N ASP A 128 -2.49 26.66 -21.91
CA ASP A 128 -2.31 28.11 -21.84
C ASP A 128 -1.47 28.56 -23.05
N ILE A 129 -2.10 29.26 -23.99
CA ILE A 129 -1.48 29.65 -25.25
C ILE A 129 -0.27 30.58 -24.99
N ARG A 130 -0.36 31.50 -24.03
CA ARG A 130 0.73 32.45 -23.76
C ARG A 130 1.94 31.74 -23.18
N LYS A 131 1.72 30.86 -22.20
CA LYS A 131 2.80 30.08 -21.59
C LYS A 131 3.41 29.10 -22.58
N ALA A 132 2.59 28.42 -23.38
CA ALA A 132 3.07 27.46 -24.37
C ALA A 132 3.99 28.11 -25.43
N MET A 133 3.75 29.38 -25.75
CA MET A 133 4.53 30.17 -26.70
C MET A 133 5.70 30.93 -26.06
N ASN A 134 5.91 30.85 -24.75
CA ASN A 134 7.00 31.53 -24.07
C ASN A 134 8.24 30.61 -24.01
N PRO A 135 9.36 30.94 -24.68
CA PRO A 135 10.56 30.10 -24.69
C PRO A 135 11.25 29.95 -23.32
N SER A 136 10.97 30.87 -22.39
CA SER A 136 11.55 30.87 -21.04
C SER A 136 10.72 30.09 -20.02
N GLU A 137 9.52 29.61 -20.41
CA GLU A 137 8.62 28.86 -19.55
C GLU A 137 8.78 27.36 -19.83
N ASP A 138 8.74 26.53 -18.77
CA ASP A 138 8.62 25.08 -18.97
C ASP A 138 7.25 24.76 -19.59
N ARG A 139 7.21 23.97 -20.66
CA ARG A 139 5.96 23.61 -21.34
C ARG A 139 5.01 22.87 -20.42
N GLU A 140 5.50 22.16 -19.42
CA GLU A 140 4.64 21.50 -18.44
C GLU A 140 3.75 22.51 -17.68
N ASN A 141 4.27 23.71 -17.39
CA ASN A 141 3.50 24.80 -16.73
C ASN A 141 2.41 25.40 -17.63
N ALA A 142 2.46 25.16 -18.95
CA ALA A 142 1.43 25.56 -19.88
C ALA A 142 0.26 24.56 -19.93
N ILE A 143 0.43 23.35 -19.41
CA ILE A 143 -0.64 22.34 -19.38
C ILE A 143 -1.39 22.43 -18.06
N VAL A 144 -2.63 22.93 -18.12
CA VAL A 144 -3.42 23.24 -16.92
C VAL A 144 -4.60 22.29 -16.80
N SER A 145 -4.84 21.78 -15.61
CA SER A 145 -6.03 21.01 -15.26
C SER A 145 -7.03 21.89 -14.49
N VAL A 146 -8.27 21.99 -14.94
CA VAL A 146 -9.34 22.76 -14.26
C VAL A 146 -10.46 21.84 -13.77
N PRO A 147 -11.22 22.20 -12.71
CA PRO A 147 -12.32 21.38 -12.18
C PRO A 147 -13.47 21.14 -13.17
N GLU A 148 -14.40 20.25 -12.83
CA GLU A 148 -15.56 19.86 -13.68
C GLU A 148 -16.40 21.06 -14.13
N ASP A 149 -16.59 22.07 -13.26
CA ASP A 149 -17.32 23.32 -13.55
C ASP A 149 -16.49 24.35 -14.34
N ARG A 150 -15.25 24.00 -14.73
CA ARG A 150 -14.30 24.83 -15.45
C ARG A 150 -13.92 26.15 -14.74
N ARG A 151 -14.07 26.20 -13.42
CA ARG A 151 -13.72 27.37 -12.61
C ARG A 151 -12.63 27.03 -11.60
N VAL A 152 -11.51 27.75 -11.64
CA VAL A 152 -10.47 27.67 -10.61
C VAL A 152 -10.81 28.70 -9.53
N LYS A 153 -10.99 28.23 -8.30
CA LYS A 153 -11.39 29.05 -7.15
C LYS A 153 -10.32 29.03 -6.06
N SER A 154 -10.24 30.12 -5.31
CA SER A 154 -9.38 30.30 -4.14
C SER A 154 -10.19 30.88 -2.97
N ASP A 155 -9.57 30.96 -1.78
CA ASP A 155 -10.18 31.52 -0.56
C ASP A 155 -11.53 30.86 -0.21
N PHE A 156 -11.52 29.53 -0.01
CA PHE A 156 -12.71 28.73 0.32
C PHE A 156 -13.87 28.94 -0.65
N ASP A 157 -13.57 28.86 -1.96
CA ASP A 157 -14.52 29.05 -3.07
C ASP A 157 -15.15 30.46 -3.17
N ARG A 158 -14.63 31.46 -2.46
CA ARG A 158 -15.16 32.84 -2.49
C ARG A 158 -14.63 33.66 -3.66
N LYS A 159 -13.44 33.33 -4.17
CA LYS A 159 -12.80 34.06 -5.27
C LYS A 159 -12.60 33.15 -6.47
N ILE A 160 -13.08 33.56 -7.64
CA ILE A 160 -12.82 32.89 -8.91
C ILE A 160 -11.54 33.48 -9.50
N GLU A 161 -10.49 32.66 -9.61
CA GLU A 161 -9.20 33.05 -10.19
C GLU A 161 -9.18 32.88 -11.72
N LEU A 162 -9.91 31.89 -12.22
CA LEU A 162 -10.03 31.60 -13.65
C LEU A 162 -11.40 30.99 -13.94
N ASP A 163 -12.11 31.54 -14.91
CA ASP A 163 -13.39 31.00 -15.38
C ASP A 163 -13.26 30.64 -16.87
N LEU A 164 -13.49 29.37 -17.20
CA LEU A 164 -13.49 28.82 -18.56
C LEU A 164 -14.84 28.16 -18.89
N SER A 165 -15.91 28.56 -18.20
CA SER A 165 -17.23 27.92 -18.30
C SER A 165 -17.93 28.12 -19.65
N THR A 166 -17.49 29.07 -20.48
CA THR A 166 -17.98 29.28 -21.85
C THR A 166 -16.83 29.42 -22.85
N PRO A 167 -17.04 29.16 -24.15
CA PRO A 167 -16.01 29.36 -25.18
C PRO A 167 -15.45 30.79 -25.21
N GLU A 168 -16.28 31.81 -25.01
CA GLU A 168 -15.84 33.21 -24.97
C GLU A 168 -14.84 33.47 -23.84
N LEU A 169 -15.07 32.84 -22.69
CA LEU A 169 -14.17 32.91 -21.54
C LEU A 169 -12.87 32.12 -21.79
N GLU A 170 -12.92 31.01 -22.53
CA GLU A 170 -11.73 30.32 -23.01
C GLU A 170 -10.89 31.22 -23.94
N TYR A 171 -11.53 31.91 -24.89
CA TYR A 171 -10.87 32.84 -25.81
C TYR A 171 -10.27 34.03 -25.06
N GLN A 172 -11.02 34.60 -24.13
CA GLN A 172 -10.61 35.74 -23.32
C GLN A 172 -9.37 35.42 -22.48
N ASN A 173 -9.33 34.22 -21.88
CA ASN A 173 -8.22 33.78 -21.03
C ASN A 173 -7.09 33.08 -21.81
N LEU A 174 -7.23 32.91 -23.12
CA LEU A 174 -6.25 32.25 -23.99
C LEU A 174 -5.95 30.80 -23.57
N MET A 175 -6.99 30.08 -23.18
CA MET A 175 -6.93 28.71 -22.73
C MET A 175 -7.54 27.78 -23.77
N PHE A 176 -6.70 27.03 -24.49
CA PHE A 176 -7.15 26.11 -25.52
C PHE A 176 -7.57 24.74 -24.93
N PRO A 177 -8.79 24.24 -25.17
CA PRO A 177 -9.25 22.96 -24.63
C PRO A 177 -8.57 21.78 -25.33
N LEU A 178 -7.88 20.93 -24.57
CA LEU A 178 -7.04 19.88 -25.13
C LEU A 178 -7.82 18.81 -25.90
N ASN A 179 -9.09 18.61 -25.59
CA ASN A 179 -9.94 17.66 -26.31
C ASN A 179 -10.27 18.10 -27.75
N GLN A 180 -9.90 19.33 -28.14
CA GLN A 180 -10.01 19.88 -29.51
C GLN A 180 -8.69 19.80 -30.28
N VAL A 181 -7.64 19.18 -29.75
CA VAL A 181 -6.28 19.22 -30.33
C VAL A 181 -6.15 18.56 -31.71
N PHE A 182 -7.06 17.66 -32.09
CA PHE A 182 -7.09 17.06 -33.44
C PHE A 182 -8.11 17.73 -34.37
N ASP A 183 -9.09 18.44 -33.82
CA ASP A 183 -10.22 19.03 -34.55
C ASP A 183 -10.44 20.48 -34.04
N TRP A 184 -9.46 21.36 -34.25
CA TRP A 184 -9.43 22.71 -33.67
C TRP A 184 -10.16 23.78 -34.49
N ASP A 185 -10.66 23.44 -35.69
CA ASP A 185 -11.14 24.43 -36.65
C ASP A 185 -12.32 25.24 -36.08
N GLU A 186 -13.29 24.59 -35.43
CA GLU A 186 -14.43 25.25 -34.78
C GLU A 186 -13.99 26.23 -33.68
N TRP A 187 -13.05 25.82 -32.82
CA TRP A 187 -12.52 26.71 -31.77
C TRP A 187 -11.72 27.86 -32.37
N GLN A 188 -10.94 27.60 -33.41
CA GLN A 188 -10.14 28.60 -34.12
C GLN A 188 -11.05 29.68 -34.73
N ASP A 189 -12.17 29.29 -35.34
CA ASP A 189 -13.10 30.22 -35.97
C ASP A 189 -13.75 31.13 -34.91
N GLY A 190 -14.27 30.55 -33.82
CA GLY A 190 -14.82 31.32 -32.69
C GLY A 190 -13.79 32.24 -32.03
N PHE A 191 -12.55 31.78 -31.85
CA PHE A 191 -11.45 32.61 -31.33
C PHE A 191 -11.12 33.80 -32.25
N ASN A 192 -11.10 33.55 -33.56
CA ASN A 192 -10.84 34.58 -34.56
C ASN A 192 -11.94 35.64 -34.60
N GLU A 193 -13.20 35.23 -34.52
CA GLU A 193 -14.36 36.12 -34.47
C GLU A 193 -14.35 36.95 -33.18
N TYR A 194 -14.11 36.31 -32.02
CA TYR A 194 -14.09 36.99 -30.73
C TYR A 194 -13.04 38.12 -30.67
N TRP A 195 -11.84 37.88 -31.20
CA TRP A 195 -10.74 38.84 -31.17
C TRP A 195 -10.67 39.77 -32.40
N LEU A 196 -11.50 39.55 -33.44
CA LEU A 196 -11.49 40.31 -34.69
C LEU A 196 -11.52 41.83 -34.47
N GLU A 197 -12.43 42.29 -33.63
CA GLU A 197 -12.66 43.72 -33.37
C GLU A 197 -12.06 44.19 -32.02
N LYS A 198 -11.59 43.26 -31.18
CA LYS A 198 -11.12 43.56 -29.81
C LYS A 198 -9.62 43.81 -29.75
N ASP A 199 -8.83 42.87 -30.25
CA ASP A 199 -7.37 42.94 -30.22
C ASP A 199 -6.76 42.10 -31.36
N PRO A 200 -6.39 42.74 -32.48
CA PRO A 200 -5.77 42.06 -33.61
C PRO A 200 -4.44 41.36 -33.28
N GLU A 201 -3.68 41.81 -32.27
CA GLU A 201 -2.41 41.19 -31.92
C GLU A 201 -2.63 39.88 -31.16
N THR A 202 -3.57 39.85 -30.20
CA THR A 202 -3.97 38.60 -29.53
C THR A 202 -4.53 37.58 -30.54
N ARG A 203 -5.32 38.03 -31.52
CA ARG A 203 -5.82 37.17 -32.60
C ARG A 203 -4.69 36.47 -33.37
N ARG A 204 -3.58 37.17 -33.63
CA ARG A 204 -2.44 36.63 -34.38
C ARG A 204 -1.67 35.55 -33.63
N LEU A 205 -1.84 35.42 -32.31
CA LEU A 205 -1.16 34.40 -31.50
C LEU A 205 -1.58 32.98 -31.86
N PHE A 206 -2.78 32.78 -32.40
CA PHE A 206 -3.28 31.43 -32.69
C PHE A 206 -2.49 30.73 -33.80
N LYS A 207 -2.05 31.47 -34.83
CA LYS A 207 -1.30 30.87 -35.95
C LYS A 207 0.02 30.22 -35.48
N PRO A 208 0.94 30.92 -34.80
CA PRO A 208 2.18 30.30 -34.32
C PRO A 208 1.88 29.22 -33.26
N PHE A 209 0.88 29.40 -32.40
CA PHE A 209 0.44 28.35 -31.47
C PHE A 209 0.01 27.06 -32.20
N LYS A 210 -0.81 27.20 -33.25
CA LYS A 210 -1.21 26.07 -34.07
C LYS A 210 0.01 25.40 -34.71
N ASP A 211 0.87 26.18 -35.35
CA ASP A 211 1.98 25.66 -36.14
C ASP A 211 3.09 25.03 -35.25
N GLU A 212 3.33 25.56 -34.04
CA GLU A 212 4.40 25.09 -33.14
C GLU A 212 3.93 24.11 -32.05
N VAL A 213 2.63 24.08 -31.72
CA VAL A 213 2.09 23.25 -30.63
C VAL A 213 1.08 22.24 -31.15
N LEU A 214 -0.01 22.68 -31.79
CA LEU A 214 -1.10 21.78 -32.18
C LEU A 214 -0.68 20.83 -33.31
N GLN A 215 0.11 21.30 -34.27
CA GLN A 215 0.63 20.45 -35.36
C GLN A 215 1.52 19.32 -34.84
N ASN A 216 2.21 19.51 -33.72
CA ASN A 216 3.02 18.44 -33.13
C ASN A 216 2.16 17.24 -32.73
N PHE A 217 0.90 17.43 -32.29
CA PHE A 217 0.00 16.33 -31.98
C PHE A 217 -0.44 15.57 -33.24
N LYS A 218 -0.83 16.28 -34.31
CA LYS A 218 -1.26 15.64 -35.57
C LYS A 218 -0.13 14.91 -36.28
N ALA A 219 1.06 15.50 -36.27
CA ALA A 219 2.24 14.92 -36.91
C ALA A 219 2.92 13.84 -36.04
N TYR A 220 2.54 13.70 -34.77
CA TYR A 220 3.22 12.79 -33.84
C TYR A 220 3.11 11.33 -34.29
N GLN A 221 4.26 10.66 -34.39
CA GLN A 221 4.36 9.24 -34.74
C GLN A 221 4.92 8.46 -33.55
N LEU A 222 4.21 7.43 -33.12
CA LEU A 222 4.63 6.52 -32.05
C LEU A 222 5.25 5.26 -32.65
N PRO A 223 6.43 4.82 -32.18
CA PRO A 223 6.95 3.50 -32.53
C PRO A 223 6.05 2.42 -31.92
N VAL A 224 5.48 1.53 -32.74
CA VAL A 224 4.66 0.41 -32.29
C VAL A 224 5.35 -0.92 -32.61
N ILE A 225 5.59 -1.72 -31.58
CA ILE A 225 6.13 -3.07 -31.66
C ILE A 225 4.96 -4.05 -31.62
N ALA A 226 4.60 -4.63 -32.76
CA ALA A 226 3.50 -5.59 -32.88
C ALA A 226 4.04 -7.03 -32.80
N LEU A 227 3.60 -7.79 -31.80
CA LEU A 227 3.80 -9.23 -31.68
C LEU A 227 2.81 -9.97 -32.57
N GLY A 228 3.29 -10.97 -33.28
CA GLY A 228 2.44 -11.79 -34.14
C GLY A 228 1.42 -12.63 -33.35
N PRO A 229 0.31 -13.03 -33.99
CA PRO A 229 -0.77 -13.78 -33.32
C PRO A 229 -0.36 -15.20 -32.88
N ASP A 230 0.72 -15.74 -33.43
CA ASP A 230 1.27 -17.06 -33.08
C ASP A 230 2.26 -16.99 -31.89
N THR A 231 2.39 -15.83 -31.25
CA THR A 231 3.22 -15.66 -30.04
C THR A 231 2.56 -16.40 -28.87
N SER A 232 3.28 -17.37 -28.30
CA SER A 232 2.78 -18.15 -27.15
C SER A 232 2.45 -17.24 -25.95
N HIS A 233 1.43 -17.59 -25.18
CA HIS A 233 1.04 -16.89 -23.94
C HIS A 233 2.21 -16.59 -23.01
N GLU A 234 3.06 -17.58 -22.73
CA GLU A 234 4.21 -17.42 -21.85
C GLU A 234 5.18 -16.35 -22.37
N ALA A 235 5.48 -16.37 -23.67
CA ALA A 235 6.31 -15.34 -24.30
C ALA A 235 5.66 -13.95 -24.25
N VAL A 236 4.34 -13.84 -24.43
CA VAL A 236 3.62 -12.58 -24.28
C VAL A 236 3.78 -12.04 -22.86
N CYS A 237 3.53 -12.87 -21.84
CA CYS A 237 3.69 -12.48 -20.43
C CYS A 237 5.13 -12.08 -20.08
N LEU A 238 6.13 -12.81 -20.58
CA LEU A 238 7.55 -12.51 -20.35
C LEU A 238 8.02 -11.22 -21.05
N VAL A 239 7.62 -11.02 -22.30
CA VAL A 239 7.94 -9.79 -23.05
C VAL A 239 7.26 -8.60 -22.38
N PHE A 240 6.00 -8.76 -22.00
CA PHE A 240 5.23 -7.78 -21.27
C PHE A 240 5.87 -7.43 -19.92
N GLU A 241 6.37 -8.40 -19.15
CA GLU A 241 7.10 -8.17 -17.90
C GLU A 241 8.38 -7.34 -18.13
N LYS A 242 9.18 -7.71 -19.13
CA LYS A 242 10.45 -7.04 -19.42
C LYS A 242 10.26 -5.61 -19.89
N VAL A 243 9.23 -5.34 -20.70
CA VAL A 243 8.93 -4.01 -21.25
C VAL A 243 8.29 -3.09 -20.20
N ASN A 244 7.50 -3.63 -19.26
CA ASN A 244 6.86 -2.85 -18.18
C ASN A 244 7.80 -2.44 -17.03
N THR A 245 9.12 -2.65 -17.15
CA THR A 245 10.11 -2.32 -16.12
C THR A 245 10.27 -0.81 -15.84
N GLY A 246 9.85 0.05 -16.77
CA GLY A 246 9.82 1.52 -16.59
C GLY A 246 8.51 2.09 -16.04
N GLY A 247 7.43 1.30 -15.98
CA GLY A 247 6.14 1.67 -15.37
C GLY A 247 5.96 1.03 -13.99
N LYS A 248 4.79 1.20 -13.34
CA LYS A 248 4.48 0.36 -12.15
C LYS A 248 4.45 -1.10 -12.64
N PRO A 249 5.36 -1.99 -12.18
CA PRO A 249 5.49 -3.35 -12.70
C PRO A 249 4.22 -4.15 -12.42
N LEU A 250 3.88 -5.11 -13.30
CA LEU A 250 2.79 -6.03 -13.00
C LEU A 250 3.23 -7.08 -11.98
N ASP A 251 2.37 -7.32 -11.00
CA ASP A 251 2.64 -8.26 -9.93
C ASP A 251 2.28 -9.70 -10.35
N ALA A 252 2.66 -10.68 -9.52
CA ALA A 252 2.36 -12.08 -9.79
C ALA A 252 0.85 -12.34 -9.88
N PHE A 253 0.03 -11.57 -9.17
CA PHE A 253 -1.42 -11.75 -9.16
C PHE A 253 -2.05 -11.41 -10.51
N GLU A 254 -1.59 -10.37 -11.19
CA GLU A 254 -2.09 -10.00 -12.52
C GLU A 254 -1.79 -11.08 -13.57
N LEU A 255 -0.63 -11.71 -13.51
CA LEU A 255 -0.27 -12.81 -14.41
C LEU A 255 -1.10 -14.07 -14.13
N VAL A 256 -1.26 -14.46 -12.87
CA VAL A 256 -2.10 -15.61 -12.50
C VAL A 256 -3.56 -15.37 -12.90
N THR A 257 -4.03 -14.12 -12.79
CA THR A 257 -5.37 -13.73 -13.27
C THR A 257 -5.54 -14.02 -14.76
N ALA A 258 -4.55 -13.67 -15.58
CA ALA A 258 -4.57 -13.97 -17.02
C ALA A 258 -4.61 -15.48 -17.30
N MET A 259 -3.80 -16.25 -16.56
CA MET A 259 -3.71 -17.71 -16.71
C MET A 259 -5.02 -18.41 -16.34
N TYR A 260 -5.69 -17.97 -15.27
CA TYR A 260 -6.97 -18.55 -14.83
C TYR A 260 -8.12 -18.12 -15.74
N ALA A 261 -8.09 -16.92 -16.29
CA ALA A 261 -9.10 -16.45 -17.24
C ALA A 261 -9.14 -17.33 -18.51
N ALA A 262 -7.97 -17.78 -18.99
CA ALA A 262 -7.89 -18.73 -20.12
C ALA A 262 -8.54 -20.09 -19.82
N ARG A 263 -8.73 -20.42 -18.54
CA ARG A 263 -9.45 -21.62 -18.06
C ARG A 263 -10.88 -21.32 -17.61
N GLY A 264 -11.41 -20.13 -17.93
CA GLY A 264 -12.78 -19.73 -17.62
C GLY A 264 -13.00 -19.22 -16.19
N HIS A 265 -11.94 -18.91 -15.44
CA HIS A 265 -12.05 -18.42 -14.08
C HIS A 265 -11.54 -16.97 -13.92
N ARG A 266 -12.38 -16.10 -13.35
CA ARG A 266 -12.08 -14.67 -13.16
C ARG A 266 -11.54 -14.42 -11.75
N LEU A 267 -10.23 -14.61 -11.57
CA LEU A 267 -9.57 -14.42 -10.26
C LEU A 267 -9.74 -13.00 -9.68
N ARG A 268 -9.83 -11.98 -10.55
CA ARG A 268 -10.05 -10.60 -10.13
C ARG A 268 -11.41 -10.39 -9.46
N ASP A 269 -12.43 -11.12 -9.89
CA ASP A 269 -13.77 -11.07 -9.29
C ASP A 269 -13.77 -11.69 -7.90
N ASP A 270 -13.05 -12.80 -7.72
CA ASP A 270 -12.89 -13.40 -6.39
C ASP A 270 -12.20 -12.44 -5.40
N TRP A 271 -11.22 -11.66 -5.89
CA TRP A 271 -10.47 -10.72 -5.07
C TRP A 271 -11.23 -9.42 -4.77
N LEU A 272 -11.73 -8.74 -5.81
CA LEU A 272 -12.38 -7.41 -5.71
C LEU A 272 -13.87 -7.50 -5.44
N GLY A 273 -14.51 -8.61 -5.81
CA GLY A 273 -15.95 -8.78 -5.81
C GLY A 273 -16.54 -8.60 -7.21
N ALA A 274 -17.72 -9.19 -7.40
CA ALA A 274 -18.54 -9.06 -8.59
C ALA A 274 -20.01 -9.17 -8.19
N ASP A 275 -20.92 -8.65 -9.04
CA ASP A 275 -22.38 -8.79 -8.88
C ASP A 275 -22.92 -8.36 -7.50
N GLY A 276 -22.34 -7.31 -6.93
CA GLY A 276 -22.71 -6.76 -5.63
C GLY A 276 -22.23 -7.59 -4.42
N GLN A 277 -21.48 -8.67 -4.63
CA GLN A 277 -20.86 -9.45 -3.57
C GLN A 277 -19.48 -8.90 -3.23
N ALA A 278 -19.19 -8.80 -1.93
CA ALA A 278 -17.89 -8.35 -1.45
C ALA A 278 -16.80 -9.39 -1.80
N GLY A 279 -15.73 -8.94 -2.46
CA GLY A 279 -14.56 -9.77 -2.77
C GLY A 279 -13.74 -10.13 -1.52
N LEU A 280 -12.80 -11.06 -1.70
CA LEU A 280 -11.91 -11.52 -0.62
C LEU A 280 -11.16 -10.35 0.03
N GLN A 281 -10.72 -9.36 -0.76
CA GLN A 281 -10.06 -8.17 -0.24
C GLN A 281 -10.93 -7.48 0.81
N THR A 282 -12.15 -7.11 0.43
CA THR A 282 -13.09 -6.42 1.32
C THR A 282 -13.43 -7.28 2.54
N ARG A 283 -13.64 -8.58 2.36
CA ARG A 283 -13.93 -9.49 3.49
C ARG A 283 -12.79 -9.54 4.50
N LEU A 284 -11.53 -9.62 4.04
CA LEU A 284 -10.37 -9.58 4.93
C LEU A 284 -10.18 -8.21 5.58
N GLN A 285 -10.26 -7.13 4.80
CA GLN A 285 -10.10 -5.76 5.28
C GLN A 285 -11.11 -5.39 6.35
N LEU A 286 -12.36 -5.88 6.26
CA LEU A 286 -13.40 -5.60 7.25
C LEU A 286 -13.39 -6.57 8.43
N TYR A 287 -12.67 -7.69 8.34
CA TYR A 287 -12.72 -8.73 9.37
C TYR A 287 -12.08 -8.25 10.67
N GLY A 288 -12.82 -8.41 11.76
CA GLY A 288 -12.33 -8.16 13.12
C GLY A 288 -12.11 -6.69 13.49
N ARG A 289 -12.53 -5.74 12.63
CA ARG A 289 -12.49 -4.29 12.91
C ARG A 289 -13.38 -3.93 14.11
N ALA A 290 -12.95 -2.95 14.90
CA ALA A 290 -13.78 -2.37 15.95
C ALA A 290 -14.88 -1.46 15.37
N ALA A 291 -15.83 -1.02 16.20
CA ALA A 291 -16.74 0.06 15.83
C ALA A 291 -15.93 1.31 15.43
N GLU A 292 -16.40 2.06 14.44
CA GLU A 292 -15.75 3.27 13.90
C GLU A 292 -14.42 3.06 13.16
N GLN A 293 -13.81 1.87 13.28
CA GLN A 293 -12.62 1.53 12.52
C GLN A 293 -13.00 1.21 11.06
N LYS A 294 -12.37 1.91 10.10
CA LYS A 294 -12.62 1.67 8.67
C LYS A 294 -12.27 0.22 8.27
N PHE A 295 -11.08 -0.25 8.66
CA PHE A 295 -10.54 -1.57 8.34
C PHE A 295 -9.87 -2.21 9.56
N GLY A 296 -9.89 -3.54 9.66
CA GLY A 296 -9.21 -4.31 10.70
C GLY A 296 -7.71 -4.52 10.44
N VAL A 297 -7.07 -5.33 11.29
CA VAL A 297 -5.62 -5.61 11.23
C VAL A 297 -5.14 -6.23 9.90
N LEU A 298 -6.05 -6.83 9.13
CA LEU A 298 -5.74 -7.45 7.82
C LEU A 298 -5.84 -6.47 6.64
N GLU A 299 -5.98 -5.16 6.89
CA GLU A 299 -6.21 -4.14 5.84
C GLU A 299 -5.27 -4.25 4.63
N LYS A 300 -3.98 -4.50 4.92
CA LYS A 300 -2.90 -4.51 3.92
C LYS A 300 -2.61 -5.89 3.34
N VAL A 301 -3.39 -6.92 3.69
CA VAL A 301 -3.21 -8.26 3.08
C VAL A 301 -3.45 -8.13 1.57
N ALA A 302 -2.42 -8.41 0.79
CA ALA A 302 -2.43 -8.31 -0.66
C ALA A 302 -2.93 -9.61 -1.30
N ALA A 303 -3.33 -9.52 -2.57
CA ALA A 303 -3.74 -10.69 -3.32
C ALA A 303 -2.59 -11.71 -3.47
N THR A 304 -1.36 -11.21 -3.59
CA THR A 304 -0.14 -12.04 -3.62
C THR A 304 0.10 -12.78 -2.31
N ASP A 305 -0.23 -12.19 -1.16
CA ASP A 305 -0.10 -12.84 0.15
C ASP A 305 -1.00 -14.09 0.24
N VAL A 306 -2.23 -13.96 -0.27
CA VAL A 306 -3.19 -15.07 -0.34
C VAL A 306 -2.70 -16.14 -1.30
N LEU A 307 -2.24 -15.77 -2.50
CA LEU A 307 -1.72 -16.72 -3.47
C LEU A 307 -0.46 -17.43 -2.95
N GLN A 308 0.41 -16.74 -2.21
CA GLN A 308 1.57 -17.33 -1.56
C GLN A 308 1.15 -18.35 -0.50
N ALA A 309 0.19 -18.02 0.36
CA ALA A 309 -0.33 -18.97 1.35
C ALA A 309 -0.96 -20.21 0.69
N ILE A 310 -1.69 -20.03 -0.42
CA ILE A 310 -2.25 -21.14 -1.21
C ILE A 310 -1.13 -21.98 -1.85
N ALA A 311 -0.10 -21.35 -2.42
CA ALA A 311 1.03 -22.05 -3.03
C ALA A 311 1.81 -22.88 -2.00
N LEU A 312 1.97 -22.38 -0.77
CA LEU A 312 2.54 -23.14 0.34
C LEU A 312 1.70 -24.37 0.67
N LEU A 313 0.38 -24.22 0.84
CA LEU A 313 -0.52 -25.36 1.10
C LEU A 313 -0.46 -26.42 0.00
N HIS A 314 -0.56 -25.97 -1.25
CA HIS A 314 -0.48 -26.87 -2.40
C HIS A 314 0.86 -27.60 -2.45
N GLY A 315 1.97 -26.90 -2.17
CA GLY A 315 3.30 -27.49 -2.09
C GLY A 315 3.42 -28.54 -1.00
N VAL A 316 2.89 -28.27 0.20
CA VAL A 316 2.86 -29.21 1.33
C VAL A 316 2.08 -30.47 0.98
N GLU A 317 0.87 -30.33 0.40
CA GLU A 317 0.06 -31.47 0.00
C GLU A 317 0.72 -32.31 -1.09
N LYS A 318 1.29 -31.66 -2.11
CA LYS A 318 2.02 -32.35 -3.18
C LYS A 318 3.20 -33.14 -2.62
N ARG A 319 3.98 -32.52 -1.73
CA ARG A 319 5.11 -33.17 -1.07
C ARG A 319 4.66 -34.35 -0.23
N ALA A 320 3.57 -34.21 0.54
CA ALA A 320 3.01 -35.30 1.35
C ALA A 320 2.55 -36.48 0.48
N ALA A 321 1.91 -36.21 -0.66
CA ALA A 321 1.52 -37.24 -1.62
C ALA A 321 2.73 -37.98 -2.24
N GLU A 322 3.80 -37.25 -2.55
CA GLU A 322 5.05 -37.83 -3.06
C GLU A 322 5.77 -38.71 -2.03
N ILE A 323 5.77 -38.31 -0.75
CA ILE A 323 6.27 -39.12 0.37
C ILE A 323 5.44 -40.39 0.50
N ALA A 324 4.10 -40.28 0.48
CA ALA A 324 3.20 -41.43 0.56
C ALA A 324 3.37 -42.40 -0.63
N ALA A 325 3.78 -41.89 -1.80
CA ALA A 325 4.13 -42.69 -2.97
C ALA A 325 5.54 -43.32 -2.90
N GLY A 326 6.27 -43.16 -1.80
CA GLY A 326 7.59 -43.77 -1.58
C GLY A 326 8.75 -43.10 -2.33
N ARG A 327 8.60 -41.85 -2.76
CA ARG A 327 9.69 -41.09 -3.39
C ARG A 327 10.79 -40.77 -2.38
N LYS A 328 12.03 -40.71 -2.86
CA LYS A 328 13.20 -40.35 -2.04
C LYS A 328 13.19 -38.86 -1.72
N GLU A 329 13.75 -38.48 -0.58
CA GLU A 329 13.84 -37.08 -0.12
C GLU A 329 14.43 -36.13 -1.18
N SER A 330 15.46 -36.58 -1.92
CA SER A 330 16.11 -35.81 -2.98
C SER A 330 15.24 -35.55 -4.22
N GLU A 331 14.13 -36.28 -4.36
CA GLU A 331 13.20 -36.21 -5.49
C GLU A 331 11.88 -35.50 -5.13
N LEU A 332 11.71 -35.12 -3.86
CA LEU A 332 10.49 -34.46 -3.40
C LEU A 332 10.42 -33.02 -3.91
N SER A 333 9.24 -32.63 -4.36
CA SER A 333 8.91 -31.26 -4.75
C SER A 333 9.20 -30.31 -3.59
N ALA A 334 9.91 -29.22 -3.88
CA ALA A 334 10.15 -28.17 -2.91
C ALA A 334 8.88 -27.38 -2.61
N VAL A 335 8.64 -27.08 -1.34
CA VAL A 335 7.60 -26.12 -0.92
C VAL A 335 8.16 -24.72 -1.08
N ARG A 336 7.47 -23.84 -1.81
CA ARG A 336 7.94 -22.49 -2.16
C ARG A 336 6.77 -21.53 -2.30
N ALA A 337 7.02 -20.25 -2.01
CA ALA A 337 6.08 -19.13 -2.19
C ALA A 337 6.68 -18.05 -3.09
N THR A 338 7.58 -18.43 -4.01
CA THR A 338 8.23 -17.46 -4.90
C THR A 338 7.25 -17.00 -5.97
N ARG A 339 7.58 -15.90 -6.65
CA ARG A 339 6.86 -15.47 -7.84
C ARG A 339 6.62 -16.60 -8.84
N GLN A 340 7.64 -17.43 -9.12
CA GLN A 340 7.49 -18.57 -10.02
C GLN A 340 6.46 -19.59 -9.49
N SER A 341 6.46 -19.86 -8.18
CA SER A 341 5.46 -20.75 -7.56
C SER A 341 4.04 -20.24 -7.71
N LEU A 342 3.84 -18.92 -7.74
CA LEU A 342 2.53 -18.32 -7.99
C LEU A 342 2.10 -18.54 -9.46
N LEU A 343 3.01 -18.34 -10.40
CA LEU A 343 2.74 -18.59 -11.83
C LEU A 343 2.46 -20.07 -12.12
N ASP A 344 3.13 -20.97 -11.41
CA ASP A 344 2.95 -22.41 -11.58
C ASP A 344 1.71 -22.95 -10.83
N LEU A 345 1.00 -22.11 -10.05
CA LEU A 345 -0.11 -22.53 -9.21
C LEU A 345 -1.32 -22.94 -10.06
N PRO A 346 -1.75 -24.22 -10.06
CA PRO A 346 -2.89 -24.66 -10.84
C PRO A 346 -4.21 -24.04 -10.33
N LEU A 347 -5.14 -23.74 -11.24
CA LEU A 347 -6.47 -23.22 -10.89
C LEU A 347 -7.20 -24.14 -9.90
N GLU A 348 -7.05 -25.45 -10.07
CA GLU A 348 -7.68 -26.46 -9.23
C GLU A 348 -7.16 -26.39 -7.78
N ALA A 349 -5.87 -26.09 -7.60
CA ALA A 349 -5.28 -25.87 -6.29
C ALA A 349 -5.80 -24.57 -5.66
N TYR A 350 -5.90 -23.49 -6.44
CA TYR A 350 -6.50 -22.24 -5.98
C TYR A 350 -7.93 -22.44 -5.47
N LEU A 351 -8.80 -23.05 -6.29
CA LEU A 351 -10.20 -23.29 -5.94
C LEU A 351 -10.35 -24.18 -4.71
N LYS A 352 -9.46 -25.18 -4.56
CA LYS A 352 -9.44 -26.08 -3.40
C LYS A 352 -9.07 -25.36 -2.10
N HIS A 353 -8.06 -24.47 -2.13
CA HIS A 353 -7.45 -23.93 -0.92
C HIS A 353 -7.95 -22.53 -0.50
N ARG A 354 -8.53 -21.75 -1.42
CA ARG A 354 -8.90 -20.34 -1.17
C ARG A 354 -9.74 -20.13 0.10
N GLY A 355 -10.70 -21.03 0.37
CA GLY A 355 -11.56 -20.94 1.55
C GLY A 355 -10.81 -21.20 2.86
N ALA A 356 -9.97 -22.24 2.89
CA ALA A 356 -9.17 -22.56 4.08
C ALA A 356 -8.14 -21.48 4.40
N VAL A 357 -7.52 -20.88 3.36
CA VAL A 357 -6.58 -19.76 3.52
C VAL A 357 -7.29 -18.50 4.02
N GLU A 358 -8.48 -18.18 3.50
CA GLU A 358 -9.28 -17.05 4.00
C GLU A 358 -9.57 -17.23 5.51
N GLU A 359 -10.01 -18.41 5.93
CA GLU A 359 -10.24 -18.71 7.36
C GLU A 359 -8.94 -18.73 8.18
N GLY A 360 -7.81 -19.11 7.57
CA GLY A 360 -6.48 -18.99 8.16
C GLY A 360 -6.12 -17.54 8.49
N PHE A 361 -6.28 -16.62 7.55
CA PHE A 361 -6.06 -15.18 7.77
C PHE A 361 -7.01 -14.60 8.83
N LYS A 362 -8.29 -14.98 8.81
CA LYS A 362 -9.26 -14.58 9.84
C LYS A 362 -8.87 -15.10 11.22
N THR A 363 -8.36 -16.32 11.30
CA THR A 363 -7.86 -16.92 12.54
C THR A 363 -6.59 -16.22 13.03
N ALA A 364 -5.69 -15.83 12.12
CA ALA A 364 -4.54 -15.00 12.45
C ALA A 364 -4.98 -13.65 13.03
N ALA A 365 -6.01 -13.00 12.47
CA ALA A 365 -6.56 -11.77 13.04
C ALA A 365 -7.18 -11.96 14.44
N ARG A 366 -7.82 -13.11 14.71
CA ARG A 366 -8.27 -13.44 16.08
C ARG A 366 -7.08 -13.57 17.03
N PHE A 367 -6.04 -14.28 16.63
CA PHE A 367 -4.80 -14.41 17.39
C PHE A 367 -4.14 -13.05 17.69
N LEU A 368 -4.03 -12.18 16.67
CA LEU A 368 -3.43 -10.84 16.83
C LEU A 368 -4.18 -9.99 17.85
N ARG A 369 -5.52 -10.01 17.82
CA ARG A 369 -6.35 -9.29 18.79
C ARG A 369 -6.20 -9.84 20.21
N GLN A 370 -6.05 -11.16 20.36
CA GLN A 370 -5.74 -11.77 21.67
C GLN A 370 -4.37 -11.35 22.21
N ASN A 371 -3.46 -10.88 21.34
CA ASN A 371 -2.15 -10.34 21.70
C ASN A 371 -2.11 -8.80 21.59
N HIS A 372 -3.27 -8.14 21.72
CA HIS A 372 -3.40 -6.67 21.72
C HIS A 372 -2.88 -5.96 20.47
N ILE A 373 -2.89 -6.63 19.30
CA ILE A 373 -2.56 -6.04 18.00
C ILE A 373 -3.87 -5.82 17.23
N TYR A 374 -4.40 -4.60 17.31
CA TYR A 374 -5.73 -4.25 16.77
C TYR A 374 -5.71 -3.53 15.42
N ARG A 375 -4.65 -2.76 15.14
CA ARG A 375 -4.52 -1.94 13.92
C ARG A 375 -3.41 -2.47 13.02
N VAL A 376 -3.55 -2.25 11.72
CA VAL A 376 -2.50 -2.62 10.75
C VAL A 376 -1.18 -1.89 11.00
N ILE A 377 -1.23 -0.66 11.53
CA ILE A 377 -0.01 0.10 11.85
C ILE A 377 0.77 -0.53 13.01
N ASP A 378 0.09 -1.20 13.95
CA ASP A 378 0.72 -1.88 15.08
C ASP A 378 1.16 -3.31 14.75
N LEU A 379 0.84 -3.82 13.55
CA LEU A 379 1.28 -5.14 13.13
C LEU A 379 2.82 -5.18 12.99
N PRO A 380 3.53 -6.04 13.73
CA PRO A 380 4.98 -6.15 13.67
C PRO A 380 5.49 -6.54 12.27
N TYR A 381 4.96 -7.64 11.72
CA TYR A 381 5.31 -8.11 10.38
C TYR A 381 4.08 -8.50 9.57
N GLN A 382 3.86 -7.76 8.48
CA GLN A 382 2.87 -8.10 7.46
C GLN A 382 3.20 -9.47 6.83
N GLY A 383 4.46 -9.71 6.48
CA GLY A 383 4.90 -10.92 5.81
C GLY A 383 4.68 -12.20 6.63
N GLN A 384 4.76 -12.13 7.96
CA GLN A 384 4.54 -13.30 8.82
C GLN A 384 3.10 -13.83 8.76
N LEU A 385 2.13 -13.01 8.33
CA LEU A 385 0.74 -13.46 8.15
C LEU A 385 0.59 -14.53 7.07
N VAL A 386 1.47 -14.54 6.05
CA VAL A 386 1.40 -15.51 4.94
C VAL A 386 1.63 -16.95 5.42
N PRO A 387 2.78 -17.30 6.02
CA PRO A 387 2.97 -18.65 6.54
C PRO A 387 2.02 -18.92 7.71
N PHE A 388 1.65 -17.90 8.52
CA PHE A 388 0.74 -18.12 9.63
C PHE A 388 -0.65 -18.54 9.16
N ALA A 389 -1.22 -17.87 8.15
CA ALA A 389 -2.50 -18.25 7.56
C ALA A 389 -2.45 -19.65 6.94
N ALA A 390 -1.36 -20.02 6.28
CA ALA A 390 -1.17 -21.36 5.74
C ALA A 390 -1.07 -22.42 6.86
N ILE A 391 -0.31 -22.16 7.92
CA ILE A 391 -0.21 -23.05 9.11
C ILE A 391 -1.59 -23.22 9.75
N LEU A 392 -2.33 -22.13 9.95
CA LEU A 392 -3.67 -22.15 10.53
C LEU A 392 -4.66 -22.95 9.65
N ALA A 393 -4.53 -22.86 8.33
CA ALA A 393 -5.29 -23.69 7.40
C ALA A 393 -4.92 -25.18 7.49
N ILE A 394 -3.66 -25.53 7.75
CA ILE A 394 -3.21 -26.93 7.95
C ILE A 394 -3.74 -27.51 9.25
N ILE A 395 -3.59 -26.78 10.36
CA ILE A 395 -3.94 -27.31 11.69
C ILE A 395 -5.44 -27.22 11.97
N GLY A 396 -6.14 -26.32 11.27
CA GLY A 396 -7.57 -26.08 11.40
C GLY A 396 -8.02 -25.88 12.86
N PRO A 397 -9.00 -26.65 13.36
CA PRO A 397 -9.58 -26.46 14.69
C PRO A 397 -8.61 -26.74 15.85
N LYS A 398 -7.43 -27.35 15.59
CA LYS A 398 -6.40 -27.54 16.63
C LYS A 398 -5.98 -26.20 17.27
N PHE A 399 -6.11 -25.08 16.56
CA PHE A 399 -5.85 -23.73 17.07
C PHE A 399 -6.66 -23.39 18.34
N ASP A 400 -7.84 -23.97 18.54
CA ASP A 400 -8.69 -23.64 19.69
C ASP A 400 -8.19 -24.29 21.01
N HIS A 401 -7.14 -25.12 20.96
CA HIS A 401 -6.47 -25.65 22.16
C HIS A 401 -5.43 -24.67 22.72
N ALA A 402 -5.47 -24.40 24.03
CA ALA A 402 -4.56 -23.48 24.70
C ALA A 402 -3.07 -23.83 24.47
N ALA A 403 -2.68 -25.10 24.63
CA ALA A 403 -1.31 -25.54 24.42
C ALA A 403 -0.81 -25.31 22.97
N VAL A 404 -1.71 -25.37 21.98
CA VAL A 404 -1.36 -25.05 20.58
C VAL A 404 -1.20 -23.54 20.41
N ARG A 405 -2.09 -22.73 20.99
CA ARG A 405 -1.97 -21.27 20.97
C ARG A 405 -0.70 -20.78 21.64
N ASP A 406 -0.32 -21.32 22.79
CA ASP A 406 0.88 -20.91 23.53
C ASP A 406 2.14 -21.19 22.71
N ARG A 407 2.18 -22.35 22.03
CA ARG A 407 3.28 -22.72 21.12
C ARG A 407 3.33 -21.82 19.89
N LEU A 408 2.19 -21.51 19.28
CA LEU A 408 2.10 -20.56 18.17
C LEU A 408 2.49 -19.14 18.60
N ALA A 409 2.13 -18.74 19.83
CA ALA A 409 2.55 -17.46 20.40
C ALA A 409 4.06 -17.39 20.57
N ARG A 410 4.69 -18.45 21.09
CA ARG A 410 6.16 -18.53 21.16
C ARG A 410 6.80 -18.40 19.78
N TRP A 411 6.31 -19.14 18.78
CA TRP A 411 6.80 -19.02 17.40
C TRP A 411 6.63 -17.60 16.85
N PHE A 412 5.46 -16.99 17.07
CA PHE A 412 5.14 -15.65 16.63
C PHE A 412 6.11 -14.62 17.23
N TRP A 413 6.31 -14.65 18.55
CA TRP A 413 7.22 -13.75 19.27
C TRP A 413 8.69 -13.97 18.91
N CYS A 414 9.15 -15.22 18.73
CA CYS A 414 10.50 -15.50 18.22
C CYS A 414 10.71 -14.90 16.82
N GLY A 415 9.70 -14.97 15.96
CA GLY A 415 9.72 -14.33 14.65
C GLY A 415 9.88 -12.81 14.70
N ILE A 416 9.17 -12.15 15.62
CA ILE A 416 9.19 -10.70 15.81
C ILE A 416 10.52 -10.26 16.43
N PHE A 417 10.89 -10.83 17.57
CA PHE A 417 12.06 -10.40 18.33
C PHE A 417 13.37 -10.90 17.74
N GLY A 418 13.33 -11.95 16.90
CA GLY A 418 14.44 -12.32 16.03
C GLY A 418 14.55 -11.49 14.75
N GLU A 419 13.61 -10.57 14.51
CA GLU A 419 13.50 -9.75 13.29
C GLU A 419 13.56 -10.58 11.97
N LEU A 420 13.02 -11.81 12.01
CA LEU A 420 13.24 -12.85 10.98
C LEU A 420 12.41 -12.67 9.70
N TYR A 421 11.45 -11.74 9.71
CA TYR A 421 10.57 -11.46 8.56
C TYR A 421 10.84 -10.08 7.94
N GLY A 422 12.00 -9.47 8.23
CA GLY A 422 12.44 -8.22 7.59
C GLY A 422 13.11 -8.42 6.23
N SER A 423 13.66 -9.61 5.94
CA SER A 423 14.33 -9.94 4.67
C SER A 423 14.26 -11.44 4.35
N ALA A 424 14.49 -11.82 3.09
CA ALA A 424 14.53 -13.23 2.62
C ALA A 424 13.32 -14.10 3.03
N ILE A 425 12.15 -13.47 3.16
CA ILE A 425 10.96 -14.00 3.83
C ILE A 425 10.36 -15.26 3.15
N GLU A 426 10.43 -15.39 1.82
CA GLU A 426 9.85 -16.53 1.11
C GLU A 426 10.48 -17.87 1.50
N SER A 427 11.79 -17.88 1.77
CA SER A 427 12.50 -19.08 2.23
C SER A 427 12.07 -19.48 3.64
N ARG A 428 11.81 -18.49 4.49
CA ARG A 428 11.30 -18.66 5.85
C ARG A 428 9.89 -19.21 5.82
N PHE A 429 9.03 -18.70 4.95
CA PHE A 429 7.65 -19.17 4.80
C PHE A 429 7.59 -20.67 4.48
N ALA A 430 8.44 -21.12 3.56
CA ALA A 430 8.55 -22.52 3.17
C ALA A 430 9.02 -23.42 4.32
N LYS A 431 9.93 -22.94 5.17
CA LYS A 431 10.36 -23.66 6.37
C LYS A 431 9.24 -23.72 7.41
N ASP A 432 8.65 -22.57 7.77
CA ASP A 432 7.64 -22.48 8.82
C ASP A 432 6.41 -23.33 8.53
N VAL A 433 5.92 -23.34 7.29
CA VAL A 433 4.72 -24.12 6.92
C VAL A 433 4.94 -25.64 7.04
N LEU A 434 6.20 -26.09 7.02
CA LEU A 434 6.57 -27.49 7.24
C LEU A 434 6.91 -27.76 8.71
N GLU A 435 7.75 -26.92 9.30
CA GLU A 435 8.34 -27.11 10.64
C GLU A 435 7.31 -26.88 11.74
N VAL A 436 6.44 -25.86 11.63
CA VAL A 436 5.49 -25.52 12.71
C VAL A 436 4.41 -26.59 12.89
N PRO A 437 3.70 -27.07 11.83
CA PRO A 437 2.74 -28.16 12.01
C PRO A 437 3.41 -29.44 12.54
N ALA A 438 4.60 -29.78 12.02
CA ALA A 438 5.35 -30.96 12.50
C ALA A 438 5.74 -30.83 13.97
N TRP A 439 6.21 -29.66 14.41
CA TRP A 439 6.49 -29.37 15.81
C TRP A 439 5.24 -29.53 16.67
N LEU A 440 4.11 -28.94 16.24
CA LEU A 440 2.84 -29.05 16.97
C LEU A 440 2.42 -30.51 17.22
N ASP A 441 2.74 -31.42 16.29
CA ASP A 441 2.48 -32.85 16.39
C ASP A 441 3.63 -33.67 17.05
N GLY A 442 4.57 -33.00 17.73
CA GLY A 442 5.63 -33.63 18.54
C GLY A 442 7.01 -33.68 17.88
N GLY A 443 7.17 -33.06 16.71
CA GLY A 443 8.46 -32.90 16.03
C GLY A 443 9.42 -31.89 16.70
N PRO A 444 10.60 -31.65 16.10
CA PRO A 444 11.61 -30.74 16.62
C PRO A 444 11.15 -29.27 16.60
N GLU A 445 11.80 -28.42 17.39
CA GLU A 445 11.52 -26.97 17.37
C GLU A 445 11.80 -26.35 15.98
N PRO A 446 10.92 -25.46 15.48
CA PRO A 446 11.14 -24.76 14.22
C PRO A 446 12.39 -23.89 14.27
N SER A 447 13.03 -23.75 13.12
CA SER A 447 14.19 -22.87 12.93
C SER A 447 13.93 -21.44 13.37
N THR A 448 12.71 -20.93 13.15
CA THR A 448 12.26 -19.60 13.60
C THR A 448 12.33 -19.44 15.11
N ILE A 449 12.07 -20.50 15.89
CA ILE A 449 12.25 -20.47 17.33
C ILE A 449 13.74 -20.56 17.68
N THR A 450 14.51 -21.47 17.07
CA THR A 450 15.92 -21.65 17.47
C THR A 450 16.83 -20.47 17.09
N GLU A 451 16.53 -19.83 15.95
CA GLU A 451 17.29 -18.71 15.37
C GLU A 451 16.74 -17.34 15.86
N GLY A 452 15.47 -17.28 16.26
CA GLY A 452 14.75 -16.05 16.62
C GLY A 452 15.11 -15.48 17.99
N ARG A 453 16.38 -15.10 18.16
CA ARG A 453 16.94 -14.60 19.43
C ARG A 453 17.04 -13.08 19.43
N PHE A 454 16.46 -12.47 20.46
CA PHE A 454 16.57 -11.04 20.69
C PHE A 454 17.98 -10.65 21.16
N ARG A 455 18.56 -9.60 20.57
CA ARG A 455 19.83 -9.01 21.00
C ARG A 455 19.56 -7.91 22.02
N PRO A 456 20.11 -7.96 23.26
CA PRO A 456 19.80 -6.97 24.30
C PRO A 456 20.05 -5.51 23.90
N GLU A 457 21.19 -5.25 23.24
CA GLU A 457 21.59 -3.92 22.76
C GLU A 457 20.53 -3.28 21.83
N ARG A 458 19.68 -4.10 21.20
CA ARG A 458 18.63 -3.64 20.29
C ARG A 458 17.64 -2.72 21.01
N LEU A 459 17.35 -2.92 22.30
CA LEU A 459 16.48 -2.02 23.06
C LEU A 459 16.95 -0.56 23.05
N ARG A 460 18.27 -0.33 23.01
CA ARG A 460 18.88 1.01 23.01
C ARG A 460 18.87 1.68 21.63
N THR A 461 18.51 0.96 20.58
CA THR A 461 18.47 1.48 19.20
C THR A 461 17.06 1.55 18.63
N LEU A 462 16.10 0.79 19.19
CA LEU A 462 14.69 0.79 18.79
C LEU A 462 14.02 2.13 19.10
N ARG A 463 14.00 3.04 18.11
CA ARG A 463 13.41 4.38 18.24
C ARG A 463 12.15 4.59 17.39
N THR A 464 12.04 3.86 16.28
CA THR A 464 11.01 4.05 15.25
C THR A 464 9.87 3.05 15.36
N ARG A 465 8.64 3.51 15.05
CA ARG A 465 7.44 2.69 14.94
C ARG A 465 7.49 1.72 13.76
N LEU A 466 8.42 1.86 12.82
CA LEU A 466 8.56 0.93 11.70
C LEU A 466 9.14 -0.42 12.10
N SER A 467 9.91 -0.49 13.20
CA SER A 467 10.52 -1.75 13.65
C SER A 467 9.47 -2.73 14.20
N ALA A 468 9.57 -3.98 13.76
CA ALA A 468 8.72 -5.06 14.27
C ALA A 468 8.93 -5.29 15.77
N ALA A 469 10.18 -5.29 16.24
CA ALA A 469 10.50 -5.46 17.65
C ALA A 469 9.95 -4.29 18.50
N TYR A 470 10.01 -3.05 17.98
CA TYR A 470 9.40 -1.90 18.65
C TYR A 470 7.90 -2.11 18.86
N LYS A 471 7.16 -2.44 17.79
CA LYS A 471 5.71 -2.73 17.88
C LYS A 471 5.43 -3.92 18.80
N GLY A 472 6.26 -4.95 18.71
CA GLY A 472 6.17 -6.17 19.52
C GLY A 472 6.28 -5.90 21.02
N ILE A 473 7.17 -5.00 21.46
CA ILE A 473 7.31 -4.64 22.88
C ILE A 473 6.01 -4.04 23.42
N HIS A 474 5.40 -3.10 22.70
CA HIS A 474 4.17 -2.45 23.17
C HIS A 474 2.98 -3.41 23.20
N ALA A 475 2.84 -4.26 22.18
CA ALA A 475 1.84 -5.32 22.18
C ALA A 475 2.05 -6.29 23.34
N LEU A 476 3.30 -6.67 23.62
CA LEU A 476 3.64 -7.59 24.70
C LEU A 476 3.41 -6.98 26.09
N LEU A 477 3.70 -5.68 26.29
CA LEU A 477 3.35 -4.96 27.53
C LEU A 477 1.84 -5.04 27.81
N MET A 478 1.01 -4.75 26.80
CA MET A 478 -0.44 -4.84 26.93
C MET A 478 -0.91 -6.28 27.22
N ALA A 479 -0.31 -7.27 26.54
CA ALA A 479 -0.62 -8.68 26.75
C ALA A 479 -0.19 -9.21 28.13
N GLU A 480 0.86 -8.64 28.73
CA GLU A 480 1.32 -8.96 30.09
C GLU A 480 0.56 -8.20 31.19
N GLY A 481 -0.48 -7.44 30.82
CA GLY A 481 -1.42 -6.84 31.77
C GLY A 481 -1.17 -5.37 32.09
N ALA A 482 -0.46 -4.64 31.24
CA ALA A 482 -0.31 -3.19 31.38
C ALA A 482 -1.69 -2.49 31.42
N ILE A 483 -1.84 -1.53 32.35
CA ILE A 483 -3.07 -0.76 32.58
C ILE A 483 -2.80 0.75 32.63
N ASP A 484 -3.74 1.56 32.15
CA ASP A 484 -3.57 3.01 32.04
C ASP A 484 -3.35 3.71 33.40
N PHE A 485 -2.37 4.62 33.46
CA PHE A 485 -1.95 5.25 34.72
C PHE A 485 -3.04 6.10 35.40
N ARG A 486 -4.02 6.58 34.63
CA ARG A 486 -5.11 7.42 35.13
C ARG A 486 -6.35 6.59 35.42
N SER A 487 -6.75 5.72 34.49
CA SER A 487 -8.02 5.00 34.59
C SER A 487 -7.90 3.64 35.28
N GLY A 488 -6.69 3.09 35.39
CA GLY A 488 -6.45 1.72 35.86
C GLY A 488 -7.07 0.65 34.94
N GLN A 489 -7.52 1.03 33.74
CA GLN A 489 -8.16 0.11 32.81
C GLN A 489 -7.15 -0.65 31.96
N PRO A 490 -7.38 -1.95 31.70
CA PRO A 490 -6.59 -2.70 30.73
C PRO A 490 -6.87 -2.24 29.31
N TYR A 491 -5.85 -2.33 28.46
CA TYR A 491 -5.92 -1.98 27.03
C TYR A 491 -6.62 -3.04 26.18
N GLY A 492 -7.80 -3.48 26.62
CA GLY A 492 -8.72 -4.27 25.81
C GLY A 492 -9.20 -3.47 24.59
N GLN A 493 -9.71 -4.16 23.57
CA GLN A 493 -10.03 -3.56 22.27
C GLN A 493 -10.87 -2.27 22.39
N THR A 494 -11.94 -2.28 23.18
CA THR A 494 -12.82 -1.11 23.38
C THR A 494 -12.05 0.07 23.97
N VAL A 495 -11.35 -0.13 25.10
CA VAL A 495 -10.56 0.92 25.76
C VAL A 495 -9.48 1.46 24.84
N PHE A 496 -8.81 0.57 24.08
CA PHE A 496 -7.75 0.94 23.15
C PHE A 496 -8.22 1.97 22.11
N PHE A 497 -9.42 1.77 21.54
CA PHE A 497 -9.98 2.68 20.54
C PHE A 497 -10.64 3.90 21.18
N ASP A 498 -11.50 3.72 22.19
CA ASP A 498 -12.30 4.79 22.80
C ASP A 498 -11.43 5.80 23.55
N GLU A 499 -10.31 5.36 24.15
CA GLU A 499 -9.37 6.23 24.85
C GLU A 499 -8.18 6.67 23.99
N TYR A 500 -8.20 6.35 22.68
CA TYR A 500 -7.15 6.69 21.71
C TYR A 500 -5.76 6.33 22.23
N VAL A 501 -5.58 5.05 22.58
CA VAL A 501 -4.32 4.57 23.16
C VAL A 501 -3.21 4.64 22.13
N ASP A 502 -2.11 5.25 22.53
CA ASP A 502 -0.91 5.36 21.72
C ASP A 502 0.37 5.29 22.56
N ILE A 503 1.51 5.26 21.88
CA ILE A 503 2.82 5.07 22.50
C ILE A 503 3.43 6.43 22.82
N HIS A 504 3.73 6.67 24.09
CA HIS A 504 4.24 7.93 24.61
C HIS A 504 5.48 7.72 25.47
N HIS A 505 6.26 8.79 25.67
CA HIS A 505 7.45 8.77 26.50
C HIS A 505 7.10 8.76 28.00
N ILE A 506 7.81 7.98 28.81
CA ILE A 506 7.63 7.95 30.27
C ILE A 506 8.29 9.18 30.89
N PHE A 507 9.55 9.42 30.55
CA PHE A 507 10.22 10.70 30.77
C PHE A 507 9.96 11.55 29.53
N PRO A 508 9.12 12.61 29.63
CA PRO A 508 8.73 13.39 28.46
C PRO A 508 9.92 14.01 27.73
N GLN A 509 9.83 14.11 26.41
CA GLN A 509 10.91 14.65 25.57
C GLN A 509 11.33 16.06 26.01
N ASP A 510 10.36 16.92 26.34
CA ASP A 510 10.63 18.30 26.76
C ASP A 510 11.43 18.35 28.07
N TRP A 511 11.16 17.43 29.00
CA TRP A 511 11.96 17.30 30.22
C TRP A 511 13.36 16.79 29.88
N CYS A 512 13.48 15.75 29.07
CA CYS A 512 14.78 15.18 28.68
C CYS A 512 15.68 16.21 28.00
N LYS A 513 15.12 17.03 27.09
CA LYS A 513 15.83 18.12 26.41
C LYS A 513 16.33 19.18 27.41
N LYS A 514 15.53 19.53 28.42
CA LYS A 514 15.94 20.46 29.49
C LYS A 514 17.08 19.89 30.34
N GLN A 515 17.07 18.58 30.59
CA GLN A 515 18.17 17.86 31.26
C GLN A 515 19.39 17.63 30.36
N LYS A 516 19.35 18.08 29.10
CA LYS A 516 20.41 17.89 28.10
C LYS A 516 20.72 16.42 27.79
N ILE A 517 19.72 15.55 27.93
CA ILE A 517 19.82 14.15 27.51
C ILE A 517 19.67 14.10 26.00
N GLU A 518 20.53 13.33 25.32
CA GLU A 518 20.51 13.24 23.86
C GLU A 518 19.29 12.45 23.34
N PRO A 519 18.67 12.86 22.22
CA PRO A 519 17.53 12.15 21.62
C PRO A 519 17.77 10.66 21.39
N LYS A 520 18.99 10.28 20.99
CA LYS A 520 19.35 8.88 20.78
C LYS A 520 19.21 8.00 22.02
N VAL A 521 19.20 8.59 23.22
CA VAL A 521 19.04 7.90 24.50
C VAL A 521 17.57 7.87 24.92
N PHE A 522 16.88 9.03 24.92
CA PHE A 522 15.52 9.12 25.45
C PHE A 522 14.42 8.71 24.46
N ASP A 523 14.68 8.65 23.14
CA ASP A 523 13.68 8.24 22.14
C ASP A 523 13.58 6.72 21.96
N THR A 524 14.37 5.95 22.71
CA THR A 524 14.37 4.49 22.66
C THR A 524 13.09 3.91 23.25
N VAL A 525 12.76 2.68 22.85
CA VAL A 525 11.58 1.95 23.32
C VAL A 525 11.58 1.76 24.84
N VAL A 526 12.76 1.76 25.48
CA VAL A 526 12.91 1.66 26.94
C VAL A 526 12.25 2.83 27.67
N ASN A 527 12.23 4.03 27.07
CA ASN A 527 11.55 5.19 27.62
C ASN A 527 10.15 5.40 27.00
N LYS A 528 9.54 4.38 26.40
CA LYS A 528 8.19 4.49 25.81
C LYS A 528 7.23 3.44 26.35
N THR A 529 5.94 3.75 26.30
CA THR A 529 4.88 2.86 26.79
C THR A 529 3.52 3.22 26.17
N PRO A 530 2.59 2.27 25.98
CA PRO A 530 1.20 2.60 25.67
C PRO A 530 0.57 3.42 26.80
N LEU A 531 -0.17 4.48 26.47
CA LEU A 531 -1.01 5.28 27.36
C LEU A 531 -2.25 5.77 26.60
N SER A 532 -3.35 6.01 27.31
CA SER A 532 -4.48 6.74 26.71
C SER A 532 -4.11 8.21 26.41
N TYR A 533 -4.81 8.79 25.43
CA TYR A 533 -4.69 10.20 25.10
C TYR A 533 -4.90 11.12 26.33
N LYS A 534 -5.91 10.80 27.16
CA LYS A 534 -6.22 11.57 28.38
C LYS A 534 -5.08 11.50 29.38
N THR A 535 -4.46 10.35 29.55
CA THR A 535 -3.31 10.17 30.46
C THR A 535 -2.09 10.91 29.96
N ASN A 536 -1.77 10.82 28.67
CA ASN A 536 -0.66 11.55 28.07
C ASN A 536 -0.79 13.08 28.27
N ARG A 537 -2.02 13.63 28.21
CA ARG A 537 -2.27 15.05 28.52
C ARG A 537 -1.95 15.45 29.96
N ILE A 538 -2.11 14.54 30.93
CA ILE A 538 -1.77 14.78 32.33
C ILE A 538 -0.26 14.78 32.54
N LEU A 539 0.44 13.82 31.90
CA LEU A 539 1.91 13.73 31.92
C LEU A 539 2.54 15.04 31.43
N GLY A 540 2.09 15.54 30.27
CA GLY A 540 2.62 16.76 29.68
C GLY A 540 4.14 16.71 29.46
N GLY A 541 4.81 17.86 29.56
CA GLY A 541 6.26 18.00 29.36
C GLY A 541 7.08 18.09 30.65
N VAL A 542 6.58 17.54 31.76
CA VAL A 542 7.20 17.67 33.11
C VAL A 542 7.89 16.38 33.57
N ALA A 543 8.59 16.44 34.70
CA ALA A 543 9.27 15.29 35.28
C ALA A 543 8.27 14.21 35.76
N PRO A 544 8.64 12.92 35.79
CA PRO A 544 7.82 11.88 36.38
C PRO A 544 7.34 12.15 37.80
N SER A 545 8.21 12.60 38.69
CA SER A 545 7.82 12.97 40.06
C SER A 545 6.65 13.96 40.10
N GLU A 546 6.64 14.92 39.18
CA GLU A 546 5.63 15.97 39.10
C GLU A 546 4.30 15.44 38.55
N TYR A 547 4.29 14.71 37.43
CA TYR A 547 3.03 14.20 36.90
C TYR A 547 2.44 13.08 37.76
N LEU A 548 3.27 12.28 38.45
CA LEU A 548 2.80 11.26 39.39
C LEU A 548 2.09 11.94 40.57
N SER A 549 2.67 13.02 41.11
CA SER A 549 2.03 13.81 42.16
C SER A 549 0.67 14.37 41.71
N ARG A 550 0.54 14.79 40.44
CA ARG A 550 -0.75 15.24 39.88
C ARG A 550 -1.79 14.12 39.81
N LEU A 551 -1.38 12.90 39.43
CA LEU A 551 -2.27 11.73 39.41
C LEU A 551 -2.72 11.34 40.83
N GLU A 552 -1.81 11.42 41.82
CA GLU A 552 -2.11 11.12 43.22
C GLU A 552 -3.05 12.15 43.86
N MET A 553 -2.83 13.44 43.61
CA MET A 553 -3.70 14.51 44.13
C MET A 553 -5.05 14.59 43.41
N GLY A 554 -5.10 14.17 42.15
CA GLY A 554 -6.23 14.40 41.28
C GLY A 554 -6.38 15.89 40.89
N GLY A 555 -7.56 16.24 40.39
CA GLY A 555 -7.88 17.57 39.87
C GLY A 555 -9.38 17.83 39.91
N LYS A 556 -9.81 18.92 39.27
CA LYS A 556 -11.23 19.33 39.25
C LYS A 556 -12.15 18.23 38.68
N ASP A 557 -11.69 17.55 37.64
CA ASP A 557 -12.48 16.56 36.88
C ASP A 557 -11.89 15.14 36.97
N THR A 558 -10.87 14.92 37.81
CA THR A 558 -10.18 13.64 37.97
C THR A 558 -9.99 13.31 39.45
N PRO A 559 -10.52 12.18 39.95
CA PRO A 559 -10.34 11.80 41.35
C PRO A 559 -8.86 11.50 41.68
N PRO A 560 -8.45 11.66 42.95
CA PRO A 560 -7.12 11.26 43.41
C PRO A 560 -6.93 9.75 43.30
N ILE A 561 -5.69 9.32 43.02
CA ILE A 561 -5.29 7.91 42.98
C ILE A 561 -4.41 7.63 44.21
N ALA A 562 -4.68 6.54 44.92
CA ALA A 562 -3.83 6.14 46.04
C ALA A 562 -2.40 5.81 45.55
N PRO A 563 -1.33 6.25 46.25
CA PRO A 563 0.05 6.00 45.82
C PRO A 563 0.35 4.52 45.54
N ASP A 564 -0.09 3.62 46.42
CA ASP A 564 0.10 2.16 46.25
C ASP A 564 -0.60 1.63 44.99
N ALA A 565 -1.78 2.17 44.64
CA ALA A 565 -2.49 1.78 43.42
C ALA A 565 -1.77 2.29 42.17
N LEU A 566 -1.27 3.53 42.19
CA LEU A 566 -0.49 4.07 41.08
C LEU A 566 0.82 3.29 40.89
N ASP A 567 1.44 2.82 41.96
CA ASP A 567 2.63 1.96 41.90
C ASP A 567 2.34 0.62 41.22
N GLU A 568 1.18 0.01 41.49
CA GLU A 568 0.72 -1.18 40.76
C GLU A 568 0.52 -0.89 39.27
N TYR A 569 -0.04 0.28 38.93
CA TYR A 569 -0.26 0.68 37.54
C TYR A 569 1.08 0.84 36.82
N LEU A 570 2.05 1.54 37.40
CA LEU A 570 3.39 1.71 36.83
C LEU A 570 4.13 0.37 36.71
N ALA A 571 4.05 -0.49 37.73
CA ALA A 571 4.68 -1.80 37.74
C ALA A 571 4.15 -2.72 36.62
N SER A 572 2.85 -2.61 36.29
CA SER A 572 2.25 -3.35 35.16
C SER A 572 2.91 -3.05 33.81
N HIS A 573 3.59 -1.91 33.68
CA HIS A 573 4.33 -1.51 32.49
C HIS A 573 5.84 -1.78 32.57
N ALA A 574 6.25 -2.68 33.48
CA ALA A 574 7.65 -3.02 33.73
C ALA A 574 8.49 -1.80 34.16
N MET A 575 7.96 -0.97 35.06
CA MET A 575 8.64 0.21 35.62
C MET A 575 8.87 0.04 37.12
N ASP A 576 9.96 0.62 37.63
CA ASP A 576 10.15 0.82 39.06
C ASP A 576 9.59 2.20 39.48
N PRO A 577 8.52 2.24 40.30
CA PRO A 577 7.91 3.50 40.73
C PRO A 577 8.84 4.39 41.57
N ALA A 578 9.83 3.82 42.26
CA ALA A 578 10.77 4.59 43.08
C ALA A 578 11.72 5.42 42.22
N LEU A 579 12.21 4.84 41.11
CA LEU A 579 13.09 5.53 40.16
C LEU A 579 12.37 6.69 39.45
N LEU A 580 11.08 6.50 39.13
CA LEU A 580 10.24 7.56 38.57
C LEU A 580 10.02 8.71 39.57
N ARG A 581 9.71 8.42 40.84
CA ARG A 581 9.52 9.47 41.85
C ARG A 581 10.80 10.23 42.18
N ALA A 582 11.95 9.61 41.97
CA ALA A 582 13.26 10.26 42.13
C ALA A 582 13.73 11.00 40.87
N ASP A 583 12.96 10.96 39.78
CA ASP A 583 13.37 11.44 38.44
C ASP A 583 14.72 10.85 37.98
N GLU A 584 15.04 9.64 38.43
CA GLU A 584 16.35 9.01 38.24
C GLU A 584 16.39 8.30 36.88
N PHE A 585 16.67 9.10 35.84
CA PHE A 585 16.58 8.65 34.45
C PHE A 585 17.54 7.50 34.13
N GLU A 586 18.80 7.56 34.55
CA GLU A 586 19.82 6.59 34.14
C GLU A 586 19.54 5.19 34.72
N GLY A 587 19.29 5.09 36.02
CA GLY A 587 18.91 3.82 36.63
C GLY A 587 17.53 3.35 36.22
N PHE A 588 16.55 4.25 35.95
CA PHE A 588 15.28 3.84 35.34
C PHE A 588 15.50 3.14 34.00
N MET A 589 16.32 3.71 33.12
CA MET A 589 16.60 3.11 31.83
C MET A 589 17.27 1.73 31.97
N ALA A 590 18.21 1.59 32.91
CA ALA A 590 18.89 0.31 33.16
C ALA A 590 17.97 -0.76 33.77
N ASP A 591 17.16 -0.41 34.78
CA ASP A 591 16.19 -1.33 35.40
C ASP A 591 15.11 -1.75 34.39
N ARG A 592 14.54 -0.80 33.66
CA ARG A 592 13.49 -1.08 32.68
C ARG A 592 14.01 -1.90 31.51
N GLU A 593 15.23 -1.67 31.04
CA GLU A 593 15.88 -2.53 30.05
C GLU A 593 15.90 -3.99 30.54
N ALA A 594 16.33 -4.24 31.78
CA ALA A 594 16.38 -5.58 32.34
C ALA A 594 14.99 -6.24 32.45
N ARG A 595 13.96 -5.48 32.84
CA ARG A 595 12.57 -6.00 32.94
C ARG A 595 11.98 -6.30 31.56
N LEU A 596 12.19 -5.43 30.58
CA LEU A 596 11.75 -5.68 29.20
C LEU A 596 12.46 -6.91 28.60
N LEU A 597 13.75 -7.12 28.89
CA LEU A 597 14.47 -8.32 28.46
C LEU A 597 13.90 -9.59 29.11
N ALA A 598 13.55 -9.55 30.40
CA ALA A 598 12.92 -10.67 31.08
C ALA A 598 11.55 -11.02 30.47
N MET A 599 10.77 -10.00 30.10
CA MET A 599 9.48 -10.15 29.42
C MET A 599 9.64 -10.78 28.02
N ILE A 600 10.59 -10.29 27.22
CA ILE A 600 10.91 -10.87 25.90
C ILE A 600 11.40 -12.32 26.04
N ALA A 601 12.25 -12.59 27.02
CA ALA A 601 12.74 -13.94 27.31
C ALA A 601 11.61 -14.91 27.67
N LYS A 602 10.64 -14.47 28.48
CA LYS A 602 9.43 -15.23 28.81
C LYS A 602 8.60 -15.54 27.55
N ALA A 603 8.33 -14.53 26.71
CA ALA A 603 7.51 -14.70 25.50
C ALA A 603 8.16 -15.60 24.44
N THR A 604 9.48 -15.55 24.30
CA THR A 604 10.26 -16.35 23.33
C THR A 604 10.68 -17.73 23.86
N GLY A 605 10.66 -17.91 25.18
CA GLY A 605 11.20 -19.11 25.84
C GLY A 605 12.73 -19.22 25.73
N HIS A 606 13.42 -18.12 25.44
CA HIS A 606 14.88 -18.05 25.45
C HIS A 606 15.42 -17.54 26.78
N PRO A 607 16.64 -17.95 27.19
CA PRO A 607 17.26 -17.39 28.39
C PRO A 607 17.57 -15.89 28.19
N VAL A 608 17.51 -15.12 29.27
CA VAL A 608 17.97 -13.72 29.27
C VAL A 608 19.49 -13.71 29.02
N ILE A 609 19.91 -13.20 27.86
CA ILE A 609 21.32 -13.00 27.53
C ILE A 609 21.71 -11.63 28.08
N LYS A 610 22.79 -11.54 28.87
CA LYS A 610 23.32 -10.25 29.33
C LYS A 610 24.06 -9.57 28.17
N ALA A 611 23.86 -8.26 28.03
CA ALA A 611 24.58 -7.40 27.10
C ALA A 611 26.10 -7.63 27.18
N GLY A 612 26.73 -7.83 26.02
CA GLY A 612 28.18 -7.91 25.86
C GLY A 612 28.65 -6.65 25.14
N VAL A 613 29.67 -5.98 25.66
CA VAL A 613 30.12 -4.66 25.19
C VAL A 613 30.59 -4.71 23.73
N ALA A 614 29.70 -4.43 22.78
CA ALA A 614 29.99 -3.88 21.45
C ALA A 614 28.67 -3.48 20.74
N PRO A 615 28.39 -2.17 20.56
CA PRO A 615 27.29 -1.74 19.69
C PRO A 615 27.65 -1.96 18.20
N GLU A 616 26.67 -2.37 17.41
CA GLU A 616 26.73 -2.38 15.94
C GLU A 616 26.62 -0.92 15.44
N GLU A 617 27.52 -0.49 14.56
CA GLU A 617 27.50 0.86 13.95
C GLU A 617 26.42 0.93 12.86
N GLY A 618 25.37 1.72 13.10
CA GLY A 618 24.35 2.05 12.09
C GLY A 618 23.22 2.92 12.66
N GLU A 619 22.85 3.99 11.95
CA GLU A 619 21.76 4.90 12.33
C GLU A 619 20.48 4.61 11.54
N ASP A 620 19.37 4.37 12.24
CA ASP A 620 18.04 4.50 11.65
C ASP A 620 17.76 5.99 11.35
N ILE A 621 17.46 6.31 10.09
CA ILE A 621 17.14 7.67 9.63
C ILE A 621 15.75 8.06 10.17
N PRO A 622 15.64 9.19 10.91
CA PRO A 622 14.34 9.72 11.31
C PRO A 622 13.53 10.13 10.07
N GLN A 623 12.30 9.64 9.96
CA GLN A 623 11.29 10.24 9.11
C GLN A 623 10.17 10.72 10.02
N ASP A 624 9.70 11.93 9.78
CA ASP A 624 8.67 12.58 10.59
C ASP A 624 7.43 11.68 10.70
N ASP A 625 7.15 11.23 11.92
CA ASP A 625 5.91 10.55 12.29
C ASP A 625 4.84 11.64 12.42
N GLU A 626 3.99 11.79 11.41
CA GLU A 626 2.68 12.42 11.61
C GLU A 626 1.84 11.46 12.46
N GLY A 627 1.85 11.73 13.77
CA GLY A 627 0.83 11.24 14.67
C GLY A 627 -0.57 11.57 14.16
N PHE A 628 -1.54 10.80 14.62
CA PHE A 628 -2.96 10.87 14.23
C PHE A 628 -3.47 12.30 13.97
N ASP A 629 -3.80 12.62 12.72
CA ASP A 629 -4.68 13.75 12.41
C ASP A 629 -6.05 13.46 13.00
N LEU A 630 -6.37 14.13 14.10
CA LEU A 630 -7.69 14.12 14.72
C LEU A 630 -8.73 14.72 13.74
N PRO A 631 -9.98 14.24 13.75
CA PRO A 631 -11.08 15.07 13.28
C PRO A 631 -11.14 16.34 14.14
N ASP A 632 -11.24 17.51 13.50
CA ASP A 632 -11.46 18.77 14.18
C ASP A 632 -12.70 18.68 15.08
N ALA A 633 -12.52 18.68 16.40
CA ALA A 633 -13.58 18.66 17.39
C ALA A 633 -14.35 20.00 17.51
N GLN A 634 -14.25 20.89 16.52
CA GLN A 634 -14.99 22.16 16.47
C GLN A 634 -16.28 22.11 15.64
N ALA A 635 -16.69 20.94 15.13
CA ALA A 635 -17.91 20.82 14.31
C ALA A 635 -19.15 20.28 15.03
N GLU A 636 -19.16 20.15 16.37
CA GLU A 636 -20.30 19.62 17.13
C GLU A 636 -20.91 20.60 18.16
N GLU A 637 -20.72 21.91 17.98
CA GLU A 637 -21.45 22.94 18.76
C GLU A 637 -22.41 23.79 17.92
N ALA A 638 -22.79 23.31 16.72
CA ALA A 638 -23.84 23.92 15.91
C ALA A 638 -24.69 22.86 15.19
N ALA A 639 -25.54 22.17 15.96
CA ALA A 639 -26.77 21.53 15.48
C ALA A 639 -27.84 21.58 16.58
#